data_AF-A0A3D3UYU4-F1
#
_entry.id   AF-A0A3D3UYU4-F1
#
_cell.length_a   1.000
_cell.length_b   1.000
_cell.length_c   1.000
_cell.angle_alpha   90.00
_cell.angle_beta   90.00
_cell.angle_gamma   90.00
#
_symmetry.space_group_name_H-M   'P 1'
#
loop_
_entity.id
_entity.type
_entity.pdbx_description
1 polymer ?
#
loop_
_entity_poly.entity_id
_entity_poly.type
_entity_poly.pdbx_seq_one_letter_code
_entity_poly.pdbx_strand_id
1 'polypeptide(L)'
;MKKITIFPALVIVLMISVSTNSETVPEAEQHFEKANELLKRMDYEAAIAEYSKVINLSSDSKVAQDAQYWIGQSHLRAGKFDDAQATFAKLIEQYPTSAIIPITKLMVERVEQAKKNEEIRRTISNASNKGYIIDPDTNVKYIKTVTFVGKNDVIENADDLNLSPNGKFLLCDNLVVPLDGSKPFDLVDTAAYGGTWSPDGKKVAFYSGDAICVVPVSPETGRPTGPVRKLLDSNIGYASKKVSWSPDSEKLVFIRRDNNIWTLSVKDGSLTQITSHPGREGVPAWSPDGKTIAYGMKKDKYKYRFTLCLVSAEGGAPREIIERRGGYYPSWSPDGKWILYKKGGKIHLFNLNNNQELEITPPVEIVGDFFSLSPDGKKMLFYRPSYGYKFGLKVVSASGGPPLDLGRERSFYGASVWSDDRRLIAMGDNEEGNVVFWIISLSGGDLVPLKMDVSVDGKPFAFMVSPNAKNLAFVIKRKDGTEDLFAVPISLQEAQTTGSAVKVFDGWNKTGLGYNVVASWSPDGSKIAVIHRGDVWIISVEGDEPIQITKTPELEIYPAWSPDGKMVSYETILQNARHLYVVPASGGKAKKILELPGTRKYAYGWSVDSKKLAFESEGIISIVPVDGSKTQHIAKLQDLGIKGLFCLCWSQDGKSIACIEGNSGPVFIIPAEGGKATILATDDNSSKYSLSWSPDSKWITYSSERTVKIRPEGTIWEADFDEILTKVTR
;
A
#
# COMPACT_ATOMS: atom_id res chain seq x y z
N MET A 1 62.21 55.47 18.23
CA MET A 1 62.03 56.23 16.97
C MET A 1 62.10 55.27 15.79
N LYS A 2 60.94 54.89 15.25
CA LYS A 2 60.67 54.55 13.84
C LYS A 2 59.16 54.68 13.68
N LYS A 3 58.77 55.34 12.59
CA LYS A 3 57.48 56.01 12.36
C LYS A 3 56.98 55.51 10.99
N ILE A 4 55.65 55.57 10.77
CA ILE A 4 54.96 55.59 9.45
C ILE A 4 54.68 54.16 8.92
N THR A 5 53.50 53.74 8.45
CA THR A 5 52.43 54.43 7.69
C THR A 5 51.10 53.66 7.79
N ILE A 6 49.98 54.39 7.84
CA ILE A 6 48.61 53.89 7.60
C ILE A 6 48.25 54.21 6.14
N PHE A 7 47.70 53.24 5.41
CA PHE A 7 46.97 53.45 4.15
C PHE A 7 45.61 52.76 4.25
N PRO A 8 44.49 53.43 3.97
CA PRO A 8 43.20 52.79 3.78
C PRO A 8 42.97 52.52 2.28
N ALA A 9 42.52 51.33 1.92
CA ALA A 9 42.05 51.03 0.56
C ALA A 9 40.76 50.21 0.60
N LEU A 10 39.65 50.94 0.45
CA LEU A 10 38.52 50.64 -0.42
C LEU A 10 37.93 49.21 -0.37
N VAL A 11 36.95 48.99 0.52
CA VAL A 11 35.94 47.94 0.33
C VAL A 11 34.81 48.53 -0.49
N ILE A 12 34.70 48.10 -1.75
CA ILE A 12 33.54 48.34 -2.60
C ILE A 12 32.40 47.48 -2.06
N VAL A 13 31.44 48.14 -1.40
CA VAL A 13 30.13 47.58 -1.09
C VAL A 13 29.35 47.53 -2.39
N LEU A 14 29.26 46.35 -3.02
CA LEU A 14 28.21 46.09 -4.00
C LEU A 14 27.00 45.56 -3.24
N MET A 15 26.16 46.48 -2.73
CA MET A 15 24.78 46.15 -2.38
C MET A 15 24.06 45.84 -3.69
N ILE A 16 23.88 44.56 -3.99
CA ILE A 16 22.75 44.15 -4.82
C ILE A 16 21.55 44.12 -3.87
N SER A 17 20.62 45.01 -4.15
CA SER A 17 19.36 45.20 -3.46
C SER A 17 18.67 43.87 -3.13
N VAL A 18 18.52 43.59 -1.83
CA VAL A 18 17.50 42.68 -1.34
C VAL A 18 16.16 43.34 -1.66
N SER A 19 15.50 42.89 -2.73
CA SER A 19 14.07 43.17 -2.89
C SER A 19 13.34 42.38 -1.81
N THR A 20 12.76 43.12 -0.87
CA THR A 20 11.71 42.66 0.03
C THR A 20 10.65 41.88 -0.75
N ASN A 21 10.54 40.57 -0.49
CA ASN A 21 9.37 39.77 -0.88
C ASN A 21 9.33 38.45 -0.08
N SER A 22 9.38 38.53 1.25
CA SER A 22 9.17 37.34 2.11
C SER A 22 7.73 36.82 2.10
N GLU A 23 6.77 37.55 1.48
CA GLU A 23 5.38 37.11 1.33
C GLU A 23 5.13 36.26 0.06
N THR A 24 5.99 36.37 -0.97
CA THR A 24 5.76 35.69 -2.27
C THR A 24 6.06 34.20 -2.30
N VAL A 25 7.00 33.73 -1.47
CA VAL A 25 7.36 32.30 -1.39
C VAL A 25 6.26 31.49 -0.67
N PRO A 26 5.71 31.93 0.48
CA PRO A 26 4.58 31.23 1.11
C PRO A 26 3.32 31.14 0.23
N GLU A 27 2.98 32.20 -0.49
CA GLU A 27 1.81 32.18 -1.40
C GLU A 27 2.03 31.23 -2.58
N ALA A 28 3.24 31.20 -3.16
CA ALA A 28 3.61 30.25 -4.20
C ALA A 28 3.56 28.80 -3.70
N GLU A 29 4.01 28.53 -2.48
CA GLU A 29 3.91 27.21 -1.84
C GLU A 29 2.45 26.79 -1.62
N GLN A 30 1.57 27.70 -1.19
CA GLN A 30 0.14 27.42 -1.04
C GLN A 30 -0.52 27.06 -2.38
N HIS A 31 -0.19 27.78 -3.45
CA HIS A 31 -0.66 27.44 -4.80
C HIS A 31 -0.11 26.09 -5.28
N PHE A 32 1.14 25.77 -4.96
CA PHE A 32 1.77 24.49 -5.29
C PHE A 32 1.09 23.32 -4.57
N GLU A 33 0.81 23.46 -3.28
CA GLU A 33 0.06 22.47 -2.50
C GLU A 33 -1.34 22.26 -3.06
N LYS A 34 -2.06 23.34 -3.37
CA LYS A 34 -3.38 23.28 -3.99
C LYS A 34 -3.34 22.57 -5.35
N ALA A 35 -2.32 22.85 -6.17
CA ALA A 35 -2.12 22.19 -7.46
C ALA A 35 -1.84 20.69 -7.30
N ASN A 36 -1.04 20.29 -6.30
CA ASN A 36 -0.80 18.88 -5.99
C ASN A 36 -2.10 18.15 -5.59
N GLU A 37 -2.98 18.78 -4.83
CA GLU A 37 -4.29 18.21 -4.47
C GLU A 37 -5.20 18.02 -5.69
N LEU A 38 -5.20 18.98 -6.62
CA LEU A 38 -5.94 18.86 -7.89
C LEU A 38 -5.35 17.74 -8.76
N LEU A 39 -4.02 17.64 -8.83
CA LEU A 39 -3.32 16.57 -9.55
C LEU A 39 -3.65 15.17 -8.99
N LYS A 40 -3.71 15.03 -7.66
CA LYS A 40 -4.12 13.78 -6.99
C LYS A 40 -5.55 13.37 -7.36
N ARG A 41 -6.43 14.34 -7.61
CA ARG A 41 -7.82 14.13 -8.04
C ARG A 41 -7.99 13.92 -9.55
N MET A 42 -6.88 13.90 -10.29
CA MET A 42 -6.83 13.82 -11.75
C MET A 42 -7.46 15.04 -12.47
N ASP A 43 -7.58 16.18 -11.77
CA ASP A 43 -8.05 17.45 -12.35
C ASP A 43 -6.87 18.22 -12.94
N TYR A 44 -6.38 17.73 -14.09
CA TYR A 44 -5.11 18.19 -14.67
C TYR A 44 -5.17 19.65 -15.13
N GLU A 45 -6.30 20.12 -15.66
CA GLU A 45 -6.41 21.51 -16.15
C GLU A 45 -6.41 22.51 -15.00
N ALA A 46 -7.16 22.23 -13.92
CA ALA A 46 -7.13 23.07 -12.74
C ALA A 46 -5.76 23.03 -12.05
N ALA A 47 -5.10 21.85 -12.01
CA ALA A 47 -3.74 21.73 -11.48
C ALA A 47 -2.75 22.59 -12.27
N ILE A 48 -2.78 22.53 -13.61
CA ILE A 48 -1.93 23.35 -14.49
C ILE A 48 -2.15 24.84 -14.22
N ALA A 49 -3.41 25.27 -14.07
CA ALA A 49 -3.74 26.67 -13.78
C ALA A 49 -3.15 27.14 -12.43
N GLU A 50 -3.20 26.30 -11.38
CA GLU A 50 -2.61 26.63 -10.08
C GLU A 50 -1.07 26.59 -10.13
N TYR A 51 -0.44 25.60 -10.76
CA TYR A 51 1.02 25.59 -10.96
C TYR A 51 1.52 26.80 -11.75
N SER A 52 0.74 27.28 -12.73
CA SER A 52 1.10 28.48 -13.50
C SER A 52 1.17 29.73 -12.63
N LYS A 53 0.35 29.82 -11.58
CA LYS A 53 0.42 30.92 -10.60
C LYS A 53 1.72 30.84 -9.78
N VAL A 54 2.16 29.64 -9.41
CA VAL A 54 3.45 29.42 -8.70
C VAL A 54 4.61 30.01 -9.52
N ILE A 55 4.65 29.72 -10.82
CA ILE A 55 5.68 30.22 -11.74
C ILE A 55 5.67 31.75 -11.82
N ASN A 56 4.48 32.36 -11.84
CA ASN A 56 4.34 33.82 -11.90
C ASN A 56 4.73 34.52 -10.59
N LEU A 57 4.47 33.89 -9.44
CA LEU A 57 4.74 34.46 -8.11
C LEU A 57 6.20 34.31 -7.68
N SER A 58 6.89 33.25 -8.13
CA SER A 58 8.24 32.94 -7.69
C SER A 58 9.11 32.45 -8.86
N SER A 59 9.24 33.26 -9.90
CA SER A 59 10.10 32.97 -11.06
C SER A 59 11.53 32.61 -10.62
N ASP A 60 12.12 31.63 -11.29
CA ASP A 60 13.47 31.08 -11.05
C ASP A 60 13.68 30.31 -9.73
N SER A 61 12.66 30.18 -8.88
CA SER A 61 12.74 29.39 -7.65
C SER A 61 12.69 27.87 -7.89
N LYS A 62 13.13 27.08 -6.90
CA LYS A 62 12.98 25.61 -6.93
C LYS A 62 11.50 25.20 -7.05
N VAL A 63 10.60 25.87 -6.34
CA VAL A 63 9.16 25.55 -6.37
C VAL A 63 8.54 25.86 -7.73
N ALA A 64 9.01 26.89 -8.44
CA ALA A 64 8.60 27.16 -9.83
C ALA A 64 9.13 26.13 -10.82
N GLN A 65 10.38 25.66 -10.64
CA GLN A 65 10.93 24.55 -11.44
C GLN A 65 10.13 23.26 -11.22
N ASP A 66 9.81 22.92 -9.96
CA ASP A 66 8.95 21.78 -9.61
C ASP A 66 7.53 21.96 -10.20
N ALA A 67 6.97 23.18 -10.17
CA ALA A 67 5.66 23.49 -10.75
C ALA A 67 5.65 23.27 -12.27
N GLN A 68 6.67 23.74 -12.98
CA GLN A 68 6.80 23.53 -14.43
C GLN A 68 6.96 22.04 -14.79
N TYR A 69 7.71 21.28 -13.99
CA TYR A 69 7.78 19.83 -14.12
C TYR A 69 6.39 19.19 -13.96
N TRP A 70 5.61 19.60 -12.95
CA TRP A 70 4.28 19.07 -12.71
C TRP A 70 3.24 19.50 -13.75
N ILE A 71 3.40 20.65 -14.40
CA ILE A 71 2.63 21.02 -15.61
C ILE A 71 2.90 20.01 -16.73
N GLY A 72 4.17 19.71 -17.02
CA GLY A 72 4.54 18.70 -18.03
C GLY A 72 3.96 17.32 -17.72
N GLN A 73 4.03 16.91 -16.44
CA GLN A 73 3.39 15.67 -15.96
C GLN A 73 1.87 15.69 -16.12
N SER A 74 1.23 16.83 -15.87
CA SER A 74 -0.22 16.99 -16.03
C SER A 74 -0.65 16.85 -17.48
N HIS A 75 0.09 17.47 -18.41
CA HIS A 75 -0.12 17.29 -19.86
C HIS A 75 0.07 15.83 -20.28
N LEU A 76 1.15 15.18 -19.84
CA LEU A 76 1.42 13.78 -20.15
C LEU A 76 0.27 12.88 -19.68
N ARG A 77 -0.20 13.09 -18.44
CA ARG A 77 -1.30 12.32 -17.85
C ARG A 77 -2.66 12.61 -18.48
N ALA A 78 -2.82 13.78 -19.09
CA ALA A 78 -3.99 14.15 -19.88
C ALA A 78 -3.93 13.66 -21.33
N GLY A 79 -2.86 12.96 -21.75
CA GLY A 79 -2.64 12.55 -23.14
C GLY A 79 -2.25 13.69 -24.08
N LYS A 80 -1.94 14.88 -23.54
CA LYS A 80 -1.49 16.05 -24.30
C LYS A 80 0.03 15.97 -24.51
N PHE A 81 0.47 15.00 -25.31
CA PHE A 81 1.89 14.63 -25.39
C PHE A 81 2.80 15.73 -25.95
N ASP A 82 2.34 16.50 -26.93
CA ASP A 82 3.14 17.60 -27.50
C ASP A 82 3.35 18.73 -26.50
N ASP A 83 2.30 19.10 -25.75
CA ASP A 83 2.39 20.10 -24.68
C ASP A 83 3.35 19.64 -23.56
N ALA A 84 3.28 18.36 -23.19
CA ALA A 84 4.16 17.77 -22.20
C ALA A 84 5.63 17.86 -22.65
N GLN A 85 5.91 17.46 -23.89
CA GLN A 85 7.25 17.51 -24.48
C GLN A 85 7.79 18.95 -24.52
N ALA A 86 6.99 19.90 -24.99
CA ALA A 86 7.38 21.31 -25.05
C ALA A 86 7.68 21.87 -23.65
N THR A 87 6.86 21.52 -22.65
CA THR A 87 7.04 21.97 -21.26
C THR A 87 8.35 21.45 -20.66
N PHE A 88 8.63 20.14 -20.83
CA PHE A 88 9.86 19.54 -20.32
C PHE A 88 11.11 20.05 -21.05
N ALA A 89 11.04 20.21 -22.38
CA ALA A 89 12.15 20.78 -23.16
C ALA A 89 12.50 22.19 -22.69
N LYS A 90 11.49 23.05 -22.49
CA LYS A 90 11.66 24.39 -21.95
C LYS A 90 12.32 24.38 -20.56
N LEU A 91 11.94 23.45 -19.69
CA LEU A 91 12.54 23.34 -18.35
C LEU A 91 14.03 22.95 -18.43
N ILE A 92 14.40 22.07 -19.35
CA ILE A 92 15.79 21.68 -19.60
C ILE A 92 16.63 22.84 -20.13
N GLU A 93 16.08 23.61 -21.08
CA GLU A 93 16.76 24.75 -21.68
C GLU A 93 16.99 25.88 -20.66
N GLN A 94 16.00 26.16 -19.82
CA GLN A 94 16.05 27.26 -18.85
C GLN A 94 16.98 26.97 -17.66
N TYR A 95 17.07 25.71 -17.20
CA TYR A 95 17.79 25.37 -15.97
C TYR A 95 18.76 24.18 -16.13
N PRO A 96 19.71 24.21 -17.07
CA PRO A 96 20.49 23.04 -17.49
C PRO A 96 21.33 22.37 -16.39
N THR A 97 21.64 23.09 -15.31
CA THR A 97 22.42 22.62 -14.15
C THR A 97 21.57 22.27 -12.93
N SER A 98 20.25 22.39 -13.01
CA SER A 98 19.36 22.13 -11.88
C SER A 98 19.27 20.64 -11.53
N ALA A 99 19.08 20.37 -10.23
CA ALA A 99 18.81 19.05 -9.67
C ALA A 99 17.63 18.32 -10.35
N ILE A 100 16.66 19.05 -10.90
CA ILE A 100 15.44 18.50 -11.54
C ILE A 100 15.70 17.97 -12.97
N ILE A 101 16.84 18.30 -13.58
CA ILE A 101 17.09 17.98 -14.98
C ILE A 101 17.17 16.48 -15.29
N PRO A 102 17.82 15.63 -14.46
CA PRO A 102 17.85 14.19 -14.73
C PRO A 102 16.45 13.58 -14.80
N ILE A 103 15.55 13.91 -13.86
CA ILE A 103 14.17 13.42 -13.91
C ILE A 103 13.38 14.03 -15.07
N THR A 104 13.63 15.29 -15.42
CA THR A 104 12.98 15.95 -16.56
C THR A 104 13.36 15.31 -17.90
N LYS A 105 14.64 14.97 -18.11
CA LYS A 105 15.10 14.23 -19.29
C LYS A 105 14.45 12.85 -19.38
N LEU A 106 14.33 12.15 -18.25
CA LEU A 106 13.60 10.90 -18.19
C LEU A 106 12.13 11.08 -18.61
N MET A 107 11.49 12.18 -18.23
CA MET A 107 10.11 12.43 -18.63
C MET A 107 9.96 12.67 -20.13
N VAL A 108 10.94 13.28 -20.81
CA VAL A 108 10.95 13.38 -22.27
C VAL A 108 10.98 11.99 -22.91
N GLU A 109 11.86 11.09 -22.45
CA GLU A 109 11.89 9.69 -22.92
C GLU A 109 10.53 8.99 -22.74
N ARG A 110 9.88 9.23 -21.59
CA ARG A 110 8.56 8.65 -21.28
C ARG A 110 7.43 9.22 -22.14
N VAL A 111 7.48 10.50 -22.50
CA VAL A 111 6.50 11.11 -23.42
C VAL A 111 6.61 10.46 -24.80
N GLU A 112 7.82 10.30 -25.33
CA GLU A 112 8.05 9.65 -26.62
C GLU A 112 7.56 8.19 -26.63
N GLN A 113 7.80 7.47 -25.54
CA GLN A 113 7.30 6.10 -25.43
C GLN A 113 5.78 6.03 -25.30
N ALA A 114 5.15 6.98 -24.60
CA ALA A 114 3.70 7.05 -24.46
C ALA A 114 3.01 7.35 -25.80
N LYS A 115 3.58 8.26 -26.62
CA LYS A 115 3.09 8.57 -27.99
C LYS A 115 3.01 7.31 -28.85
N LYS A 116 4.03 6.44 -28.82
CA LYS A 116 4.06 5.18 -29.57
C LYS A 116 2.96 4.20 -29.16
N ASN A 117 2.54 4.23 -27.89
CA ASN A 117 1.56 3.29 -27.35
C ASN A 117 0.09 3.79 -27.46
N GLU A 118 -0.15 5.07 -27.79
CA GLU A 118 -1.49 5.67 -27.86
C GLU A 118 -2.35 5.09 -29.00
N GLU A 119 -1.73 4.79 -30.15
CA GLU A 119 -2.42 4.31 -31.35
C GLU A 119 -3.12 2.95 -31.11
N ILE A 120 -2.52 2.09 -30.29
CA ILE A 120 -3.06 0.79 -29.89
C ILE A 120 -4.21 0.96 -28.86
N ARG A 121 -4.04 1.86 -27.88
CA ARG A 121 -5.04 2.09 -26.82
C ARG A 121 -6.35 2.72 -27.34
N ARG A 122 -6.28 3.61 -28.35
CA ARG A 122 -7.47 4.17 -29.02
C ARG A 122 -8.36 3.11 -29.67
N THR A 123 -7.77 2.03 -30.17
CA THR A 123 -8.50 0.94 -30.81
C THR A 123 -9.29 0.10 -29.80
N ILE A 124 -8.77 -0.04 -28.57
CA ILE A 124 -9.38 -0.83 -27.49
C ILE A 124 -10.45 -0.02 -26.71
N SER A 125 -10.21 1.28 -26.47
CA SER A 125 -11.09 2.13 -25.66
C SER A 125 -12.47 2.40 -26.28
N ASN A 126 -12.63 2.26 -27.60
CA ASN A 126 -13.90 2.50 -28.28
C ASN A 126 -14.93 1.37 -28.08
N ALA A 127 -14.54 0.25 -27.45
CA ALA A 127 -15.42 -0.89 -27.21
C ALA A 127 -16.20 -0.86 -25.86
N SER A 128 -15.78 -0.07 -24.86
CA SER A 128 -16.17 -0.28 -23.45
C SER A 128 -17.16 0.72 -22.82
N ASN A 129 -17.87 1.56 -23.58
CA ASN A 129 -18.71 2.64 -23.02
C ASN A 129 -20.23 2.35 -22.93
N LYS A 130 -20.65 1.08 -22.90
CA LYS A 130 -22.09 0.73 -23.00
C LYS A 130 -22.93 1.05 -21.77
N GLY A 131 -22.36 1.48 -20.64
CA GLY A 131 -23.09 1.74 -19.39
C GLY A 131 -23.69 0.49 -18.73
N TYR A 132 -23.45 -0.69 -19.30
CA TYR A 132 -23.78 -2.00 -18.74
C TYR A 132 -22.72 -3.01 -19.19
N ILE A 133 -22.65 -4.14 -18.48
CA ILE A 133 -21.94 -5.34 -18.90
C ILE A 133 -22.83 -6.56 -18.71
N ILE A 134 -22.53 -7.61 -19.46
CA ILE A 134 -23.08 -8.95 -19.23
C ILE A 134 -21.88 -9.80 -18.84
N ASP A 135 -21.93 -10.37 -17.63
CA ASP A 135 -20.88 -11.24 -17.14
C ASP A 135 -20.76 -12.46 -18.06
N PRO A 136 -19.61 -12.73 -18.70
CA PRO A 136 -19.44 -13.86 -19.60
C PRO A 136 -19.63 -15.22 -18.90
N ASP A 137 -19.36 -15.29 -17.59
CA ASP A 137 -19.38 -16.55 -16.84
C ASP A 137 -20.80 -16.90 -16.39
N THR A 138 -21.51 -15.93 -15.81
CA THR A 138 -22.86 -16.14 -15.25
C THR A 138 -23.98 -15.65 -16.16
N ASN A 139 -23.66 -14.90 -17.22
CA ASN A 139 -24.61 -14.19 -18.07
C ASN A 139 -25.48 -13.15 -17.32
N VAL A 140 -25.13 -12.77 -16.08
CA VAL A 140 -25.85 -11.74 -15.31
C VAL A 140 -25.59 -10.36 -15.90
N LYS A 141 -26.63 -9.55 -16.03
CA LYS A 141 -26.50 -8.16 -16.47
C LYS A 141 -26.25 -7.21 -15.29
N TYR A 142 -25.20 -6.39 -15.41
CA TYR A 142 -24.89 -5.30 -14.49
C TYR A 142 -25.03 -3.95 -15.20
N ILE A 143 -25.70 -2.98 -14.57
CA ILE A 143 -25.99 -1.66 -15.13
C ILE A 143 -25.31 -0.59 -14.27
N LYS A 144 -24.56 0.32 -14.88
CA LYS A 144 -23.98 1.48 -14.21
C LYS A 144 -25.06 2.55 -14.01
N THR A 145 -25.30 2.97 -12.77
CA THR A 145 -26.40 3.88 -12.43
C THR A 145 -25.93 5.24 -11.93
N VAL A 146 -24.85 5.28 -11.15
CA VAL A 146 -24.28 6.53 -10.60
C VAL A 146 -22.81 6.61 -10.93
N THR A 147 -22.35 7.82 -11.25
CA THR A 147 -20.94 8.12 -11.54
C THR A 147 -20.51 9.31 -10.70
N PHE A 148 -19.45 9.13 -9.90
CA PHE A 148 -18.83 10.15 -9.07
C PHE A 148 -17.56 10.65 -9.76
N VAL A 149 -17.47 11.97 -9.98
CA VAL A 149 -16.31 12.62 -10.61
C VAL A 149 -15.91 13.89 -9.87
N GLY A 150 -14.65 14.30 -10.06
CA GLY A 150 -14.11 15.55 -9.54
C GLY A 150 -14.30 15.67 -8.02
N LYS A 151 -14.92 16.77 -7.58
CA LYS A 151 -15.14 17.07 -6.15
C LYS A 151 -16.15 16.16 -5.45
N ASN A 152 -16.98 15.44 -6.20
CA ASN A 152 -17.98 14.51 -5.65
C ASN A 152 -17.44 13.08 -5.53
N ASP A 153 -16.26 12.82 -6.11
CA ASP A 153 -15.59 11.52 -6.07
C ASP A 153 -14.70 11.43 -4.82
N VAL A 154 -15.36 11.16 -3.70
CA VAL A 154 -14.82 11.24 -2.34
C VAL A 154 -14.84 9.89 -1.61
N ILE A 155 -15.42 8.85 -2.22
CA ILE A 155 -15.57 7.53 -1.61
C ILE A 155 -14.41 6.63 -2.03
N GLU A 156 -13.55 6.28 -1.06
CA GLU A 156 -12.31 5.54 -1.35
C GLU A 156 -12.48 4.02 -1.42
N ASN A 157 -13.45 3.46 -0.69
CA ASN A 157 -13.70 2.02 -0.64
C ASN A 157 -15.19 1.72 -0.37
N ALA A 158 -15.57 0.44 -0.44
CA ALA A 158 -16.95 -0.02 -0.30
C ALA A 158 -17.30 -0.58 1.10
N ASP A 159 -16.34 -0.71 2.02
CA ASP A 159 -16.48 -1.57 3.21
C ASP A 159 -17.52 -1.06 4.22
N ASP A 160 -17.76 0.26 4.26
CA ASP A 160 -18.62 0.93 5.25
C ASP A 160 -19.74 1.79 4.61
N LEU A 161 -20.08 1.54 3.34
CA LEU A 161 -21.14 2.26 2.66
C LEU A 161 -22.53 1.87 3.14
N ASN A 162 -23.29 2.87 3.61
CA ASN A 162 -24.68 2.70 4.03
C ASN A 162 -25.62 3.54 3.15
N LEU A 163 -26.54 2.87 2.44
CA LEU A 163 -27.56 3.53 1.63
C LEU A 163 -28.74 3.97 2.51
N SER A 164 -29.25 5.17 2.30
CA SER A 164 -30.46 5.64 2.96
C SER A 164 -31.69 4.82 2.53
N PRO A 165 -32.71 4.64 3.40
CA PRO A 165 -33.88 3.83 3.06
C PRO A 165 -34.67 4.30 1.83
N ASN A 166 -34.54 5.56 1.44
CA ASN A 166 -35.15 6.09 0.23
C ASN A 166 -34.22 6.08 -1.00
N GLY A 167 -33.01 5.53 -0.87
CA GLY A 167 -32.04 5.41 -1.95
C GLY A 167 -31.45 6.74 -2.45
N LYS A 168 -31.59 7.84 -1.70
CA LYS A 168 -31.11 9.17 -2.13
C LYS A 168 -29.70 9.52 -1.66
N PHE A 169 -29.22 8.91 -0.58
CA PHE A 169 -27.94 9.27 0.06
C PHE A 169 -27.13 8.03 0.39
N LEU A 170 -25.83 8.08 0.10
CA LEU A 170 -24.85 7.21 0.73
C LEU A 170 -24.29 7.89 1.98
N LEU A 171 -23.98 7.09 2.98
CA LEU A 171 -23.26 7.51 4.18
C LEU A 171 -21.99 6.68 4.27
N CYS A 172 -20.84 7.38 4.29
CA CYS A 172 -19.52 6.81 4.46
C CYS A 172 -18.90 7.42 5.72
N ASP A 173 -18.92 6.68 6.83
CA ASP A 173 -18.57 7.20 8.16
C ASP A 173 -19.37 8.46 8.53
N ASN A 174 -18.75 9.64 8.43
CA ASN A 174 -19.37 10.94 8.69
C ASN A 174 -19.90 11.61 7.42
N LEU A 175 -19.49 11.17 6.24
CA LEU A 175 -19.71 11.89 5.00
C LEU A 175 -21.01 11.43 4.34
N VAL A 176 -21.96 12.36 4.18
CA VAL A 176 -23.18 12.14 3.40
C VAL A 176 -22.90 12.50 1.94
N VAL A 177 -23.13 11.54 1.05
CA VAL A 177 -22.95 11.68 -0.40
C VAL A 177 -24.32 11.57 -1.08
N PRO A 178 -24.90 12.70 -1.53
CA PRO A 178 -26.12 12.69 -2.32
C PRO A 178 -25.93 12.01 -3.68
N LEU A 179 -26.87 11.16 -4.07
CA LEU A 179 -26.84 10.44 -5.35
C LEU A 179 -27.39 11.25 -6.54
N ASP A 180 -27.93 12.44 -6.27
CA ASP A 180 -28.36 13.41 -7.30
C ASP A 180 -27.21 14.27 -7.86
N GLY A 181 -25.98 14.07 -7.37
CA GLY A 181 -24.79 14.82 -7.78
C GLY A 181 -24.58 16.14 -7.04
N SER A 182 -25.43 16.49 -6.06
CA SER A 182 -25.17 17.60 -5.16
C SER A 182 -23.91 17.35 -4.29
N LYS A 183 -23.34 18.41 -3.73
CA LYS A 183 -22.05 18.33 -3.03
C LYS A 183 -22.16 17.44 -1.78
N PRO A 184 -21.19 16.52 -1.55
CA PRO A 184 -21.05 15.84 -0.27
C PRO A 184 -20.92 16.82 0.89
N PHE A 185 -21.38 16.41 2.07
CA PHE A 185 -21.30 17.21 3.29
C PHE A 185 -21.10 16.32 4.52
N ASP A 186 -20.41 16.84 5.52
CA ASP A 186 -20.28 16.17 6.80
C ASP A 186 -21.63 16.13 7.52
N LEU A 187 -21.99 14.96 8.03
CA LEU A 187 -23.19 14.74 8.83
C LEU A 187 -23.12 15.53 10.13
N VAL A 188 -21.95 15.51 10.79
CA VAL A 188 -21.69 16.25 12.03
C VAL A 188 -20.29 16.86 12.01
N ASP A 189 -20.07 17.94 12.77
CA ASP A 189 -18.78 18.64 12.85
C ASP A 189 -17.71 17.91 13.69
N THR A 190 -18.04 16.71 14.19
CA THR A 190 -17.17 15.89 15.05
C THR A 190 -16.81 14.60 14.36
N ALA A 191 -15.67 13.99 14.71
CA ALA A 191 -15.32 12.68 14.18
C ALA A 191 -16.43 11.65 14.45
N ALA A 192 -16.96 11.09 13.36
CA ALA A 192 -17.98 10.05 13.35
C ALA A 192 -17.50 8.87 12.48
N TYR A 193 -17.76 7.65 12.93
CA TYR A 193 -17.34 6.41 12.27
C TYR A 193 -18.51 5.42 12.22
N GLY A 194 -18.56 4.61 11.16
CA GLY A 194 -19.55 3.56 10.96
C GLY A 194 -21.00 4.04 10.99
N GLY A 195 -21.25 5.22 10.41
CA GLY A 195 -22.57 5.81 10.35
C GLY A 195 -23.58 4.92 9.63
N THR A 196 -24.77 4.73 10.22
CA THR A 196 -25.87 3.96 9.62
C THR A 196 -27.20 4.66 9.79
N TRP A 197 -27.98 4.72 8.71
CA TRP A 197 -29.36 5.22 8.71
C TRP A 197 -30.27 4.30 9.51
N SER A 198 -31.22 4.87 10.25
CA SER A 198 -32.37 4.13 10.76
C SER A 198 -33.28 3.70 9.61
N PRO A 199 -34.00 2.58 9.72
CA PRO A 199 -34.93 2.11 8.70
C PRO A 199 -36.01 3.13 8.31
N ASP A 200 -36.45 3.99 9.24
CA ASP A 200 -37.39 5.08 8.96
C ASP A 200 -36.75 6.28 8.22
N GLY A 201 -35.42 6.29 8.06
CA GLY A 201 -34.63 7.34 7.43
C GLY A 201 -34.54 8.64 8.24
N LYS A 202 -35.04 8.68 9.48
CA LYS A 202 -35.15 9.90 10.29
C LYS A 202 -34.04 10.06 11.32
N LYS A 203 -33.15 9.07 11.46
CA LYS A 203 -32.02 9.09 12.39
C LYS A 203 -30.79 8.47 11.75
N VAL A 204 -29.62 8.87 12.22
CA VAL A 204 -28.35 8.18 11.94
C VAL A 204 -27.67 7.85 13.25
N ALA A 205 -27.19 6.62 13.38
CA ALA A 205 -26.35 6.18 14.49
C ALA A 205 -24.91 6.08 14.03
N PHE A 206 -23.96 6.48 14.87
CA PHE A 206 -22.54 6.46 14.56
C PHE A 206 -21.69 6.39 15.83
N TYR A 207 -20.42 6.07 15.68
CA TYR A 207 -19.43 6.13 16.76
C TYR A 207 -18.70 7.46 16.75
N SER A 208 -18.63 8.14 17.91
CA SER A 208 -17.71 9.28 18.11
C SER A 208 -16.70 8.92 19.19
N GLY A 209 -15.44 8.74 18.80
CA GLY A 209 -14.46 8.04 19.63
C GLY A 209 -14.95 6.64 19.96
N ASP A 210 -15.23 6.40 21.25
CA ASP A 210 -15.74 5.13 21.78
C ASP A 210 -17.21 5.25 22.27
N ALA A 211 -17.91 6.33 21.90
CA ALA A 211 -19.32 6.53 22.24
C ALA A 211 -20.25 6.17 21.07
N ILE A 212 -21.42 5.62 21.39
CA ILE A 212 -22.52 5.47 20.40
C ILE A 212 -23.40 6.73 20.48
N CYS A 213 -23.52 7.41 19.36
CA CYS A 213 -24.28 8.63 19.20
C CYS A 213 -25.41 8.44 18.18
N VAL A 214 -26.49 9.20 18.34
CA VAL A 214 -27.59 9.28 17.37
C VAL A 214 -27.90 10.74 17.07
N VAL A 215 -28.10 11.06 15.80
CA VAL A 215 -28.53 12.38 15.34
C VAL A 215 -29.84 12.25 14.55
N PRO A 216 -30.87 13.08 14.80
CA PRO A 216 -32.05 13.12 13.96
C PRO A 216 -31.72 13.80 12.62
N VAL A 217 -32.27 13.28 11.53
CA VAL A 217 -32.00 13.72 10.15
C VAL A 217 -33.30 13.84 9.37
N SER A 218 -33.28 14.64 8.30
CA SER A 218 -34.37 14.72 7.34
C SER A 218 -34.20 13.64 6.26
N PRO A 219 -35.18 12.76 6.03
CA PRO A 219 -35.14 11.82 4.91
C PRO A 219 -35.00 12.51 3.55
N GLU A 220 -35.50 13.74 3.40
CA GLU A 220 -35.49 14.46 2.12
C GLU A 220 -34.16 15.13 1.79
N THR A 221 -33.45 15.61 2.82
CA THR A 221 -32.21 16.38 2.62
C THR A 221 -30.96 15.67 3.13
N GLY A 222 -31.13 14.60 3.91
CA GLY A 222 -30.06 13.88 4.61
C GLY A 222 -29.39 14.69 5.74
N ARG A 223 -29.82 15.94 5.97
CA ARG A 223 -29.19 16.85 6.93
C ARG A 223 -29.70 16.63 8.35
N PRO A 224 -28.86 16.89 9.37
CA PRO A 224 -29.29 16.94 10.76
C PRO A 224 -30.45 17.91 10.96
N THR A 225 -31.44 17.49 11.75
CA THR A 225 -32.60 18.31 12.13
C THR A 225 -32.59 18.71 13.60
N GLY A 226 -31.57 18.28 14.35
CA GLY A 226 -31.43 18.52 15.77
C GLY A 226 -30.05 18.11 16.29
N PRO A 227 -29.81 18.25 17.61
CA PRO A 227 -28.51 17.98 18.20
C PRO A 227 -28.16 16.49 18.20
N VAL A 228 -26.86 16.21 18.18
CA VAL A 228 -26.32 14.87 18.45
C VAL A 228 -26.63 14.48 19.88
N ARG A 229 -27.20 13.30 20.07
CA ARG A 229 -27.40 12.70 21.39
C ARG A 229 -26.45 11.52 21.59
N LYS A 230 -25.60 11.64 22.60
CA LYS A 230 -24.75 10.55 23.08
C LYS A 230 -25.62 9.55 23.85
N LEU A 231 -25.73 8.32 23.36
CA LEU A 231 -26.54 7.27 23.98
C LEU A 231 -25.73 6.37 24.93
N LEU A 232 -24.47 6.15 24.60
CA LEU A 232 -23.57 5.32 25.40
C LEU A 232 -22.17 5.91 25.37
N ASP A 233 -21.61 6.18 26.55
CA ASP A 233 -20.22 6.63 26.70
C ASP A 233 -19.34 5.45 27.15
N SER A 234 -18.25 5.20 26.44
CA SER A 234 -17.30 4.18 26.82
C SER A 234 -15.90 4.69 26.47
N ASN A 235 -14.89 4.47 27.34
CA ASN A 235 -13.54 5.05 27.20
C ASN A 235 -12.38 4.13 26.72
N ILE A 236 -12.63 3.08 25.90
CA ILE A 236 -11.63 2.08 25.43
C ILE A 236 -12.21 1.22 24.26
N GLY A 237 -11.65 1.41 23.07
CA GLY A 237 -11.65 0.64 21.81
C GLY A 237 -12.63 -0.52 21.59
N TYR A 238 -13.40 -0.43 20.49
CA TYR A 238 -14.24 -1.53 19.98
C TYR A 238 -13.52 -2.39 18.94
N ALA A 239 -13.90 -3.67 18.90
CA ALA A 239 -13.39 -4.63 17.93
C ALA A 239 -13.94 -4.42 16.50
N SER A 240 -15.03 -3.64 16.36
CA SER A 240 -15.64 -3.14 15.11
C SER A 240 -16.56 -1.95 15.41
N LYS A 241 -16.43 -0.83 14.70
CA LYS A 241 -17.28 0.37 14.89
C LYS A 241 -18.55 0.31 14.02
N LYS A 242 -19.39 -0.72 14.17
CA LYS A 242 -20.69 -0.81 13.48
C LYS A 242 -21.82 -1.19 14.42
N VAL A 243 -22.99 -0.58 14.20
CA VAL A 243 -24.25 -0.92 14.84
C VAL A 243 -25.26 -1.34 13.77
N SER A 244 -26.28 -2.10 14.14
CA SER A 244 -27.43 -2.40 13.28
C SER A 244 -28.71 -1.96 13.97
N TRP A 245 -29.60 -1.31 13.22
CA TRP A 245 -30.89 -0.85 13.72
C TRP A 245 -31.93 -1.97 13.75
N SER A 246 -32.81 -1.95 14.74
CA SER A 246 -34.08 -2.68 14.66
C SER A 246 -34.99 -2.07 13.56
N PRO A 247 -35.83 -2.87 12.87
CA PRO A 247 -36.74 -2.43 11.81
C PRO A 247 -37.68 -1.29 12.23
N ASP A 248 -38.06 -1.24 13.50
CA ASP A 248 -38.89 -0.17 14.09
C ASP A 248 -38.12 1.13 14.39
N SER A 249 -36.80 1.15 14.18
CA SER A 249 -35.91 2.28 14.47
C SER A 249 -35.83 2.69 15.95
N GLU A 250 -36.17 1.78 16.89
CA GLU A 250 -36.19 2.05 18.33
C GLU A 250 -34.98 1.50 19.10
N LYS A 251 -34.28 0.51 18.55
CA LYS A 251 -33.14 -0.14 19.19
C LYS A 251 -31.94 -0.25 18.24
N LEU A 252 -30.76 -0.32 18.81
CA LEU A 252 -29.51 -0.65 18.13
C LEU A 252 -28.97 -1.97 18.68
N VAL A 253 -28.45 -2.84 17.83
CA VAL A 253 -27.66 -4.00 18.24
C VAL A 253 -26.17 -3.77 17.95
N PHE A 254 -25.30 -4.17 18.87
CA PHE A 254 -23.85 -3.96 18.76
C PHE A 254 -23.07 -4.95 19.64
N ILE A 255 -21.75 -5.01 19.43
CA ILE A 255 -20.84 -5.79 20.28
C ILE A 255 -20.29 -4.89 21.38
N ARG A 256 -20.42 -5.32 22.63
CA ARG A 256 -19.87 -4.61 23.80
C ARG A 256 -18.50 -5.18 24.17
N ARG A 257 -17.80 -4.52 25.11
CA ARG A 257 -16.43 -4.86 25.56
C ARG A 257 -16.24 -6.27 26.11
N ASP A 258 -17.30 -6.86 26.65
CA ASP A 258 -17.31 -8.26 27.08
C ASP A 258 -17.30 -9.23 25.89
N ASN A 259 -17.24 -8.71 24.66
CA ASN A 259 -17.35 -9.39 23.38
C ASN A 259 -18.69 -10.09 23.15
N ASN A 260 -19.73 -9.67 23.87
CA ASN A 260 -21.09 -10.15 23.71
C ASN A 260 -21.95 -9.16 22.93
N ILE A 261 -23.10 -9.64 22.48
CA ILE A 261 -24.10 -8.86 21.77
C ILE A 261 -25.07 -8.22 22.76
N TRP A 262 -25.26 -6.93 22.57
CA TRP A 262 -26.15 -6.11 23.38
C TRP A 262 -27.09 -5.32 22.48
N THR A 263 -28.29 -5.05 22.98
CA THR A 263 -29.18 -4.03 22.43
C THR A 263 -29.18 -2.77 23.27
N LEU A 264 -29.27 -1.62 22.61
CA LEU A 264 -29.35 -0.29 23.19
C LEU A 264 -30.65 0.37 22.75
N SER A 265 -31.48 0.76 23.71
CA SER A 265 -32.69 1.56 23.47
C SER A 265 -32.29 2.94 22.98
N VAL A 266 -32.82 3.35 21.84
CA VAL A 266 -32.62 4.70 21.33
C VAL A 266 -33.36 5.68 22.21
N LYS A 267 -34.51 5.35 22.82
CA LYS A 267 -35.29 6.30 23.61
C LYS A 267 -34.55 6.81 24.84
N ASP A 268 -33.97 5.92 25.64
CA ASP A 268 -33.45 6.22 26.98
C ASP A 268 -32.01 5.72 27.23
N GLY A 269 -31.38 5.05 26.26
CA GLY A 269 -30.03 4.51 26.41
C GLY A 269 -29.95 3.25 27.26
N SER A 270 -31.08 2.63 27.61
CA SER A 270 -31.09 1.37 28.36
C SER A 270 -30.45 0.22 27.57
N LEU A 271 -29.73 -0.65 28.27
CA LEU A 271 -28.98 -1.77 27.69
C LEU A 271 -29.63 -3.12 28.05
N THR A 272 -29.69 -4.03 27.09
CA THR A 272 -30.10 -5.43 27.31
C THR A 272 -29.06 -6.36 26.72
N GLN A 273 -28.58 -7.32 27.50
CA GLN A 273 -27.63 -8.34 27.04
C GLN A 273 -28.39 -9.45 26.31
N ILE A 274 -27.96 -9.79 25.10
CA ILE A 274 -28.60 -10.83 24.27
C ILE A 274 -27.87 -12.17 24.39
N THR A 275 -26.53 -12.12 24.48
CA THR A 275 -25.66 -13.31 24.54
C THR A 275 -24.71 -13.26 25.73
N SER A 276 -24.28 -14.44 26.20
CA SER A 276 -23.31 -14.60 27.30
C SER A 276 -22.28 -15.67 26.95
N HIS A 277 -21.51 -15.42 25.89
CA HIS A 277 -20.49 -16.32 25.34
C HIS A 277 -19.07 -15.93 25.83
N PRO A 278 -18.21 -16.90 26.21
CA PRO A 278 -16.87 -16.61 26.75
C PRO A 278 -15.84 -16.15 25.69
N GLY A 279 -16.07 -16.43 24.41
CA GLY A 279 -15.21 -16.04 23.28
C GLY A 279 -15.74 -14.86 22.47
N ARG A 280 -14.90 -14.27 21.61
CA ARG A 280 -15.24 -13.08 20.81
C ARG A 280 -16.40 -13.33 19.82
N GLU A 281 -17.45 -12.52 19.89
CA GLU A 281 -18.50 -12.48 18.87
C GLU A 281 -18.19 -11.41 17.80
N GLY A 282 -18.86 -11.53 16.64
CA GLY A 282 -18.75 -10.68 15.46
C GLY A 282 -19.95 -9.75 15.31
N VAL A 283 -19.92 -8.91 14.27
CA VAL A 283 -20.89 -7.81 14.12
C VAL A 283 -22.31 -8.38 13.95
N PRO A 284 -23.28 -7.95 14.78
CA PRO A 284 -24.65 -8.44 14.72
C PRO A 284 -25.49 -7.68 13.69
N ALA A 285 -26.51 -8.34 13.13
CA ALA A 285 -27.50 -7.76 12.24
C ALA A 285 -28.92 -8.24 12.59
N TRP A 286 -29.85 -7.29 12.76
CA TRP A 286 -31.27 -7.57 13.00
C TRP A 286 -31.94 -8.15 11.74
N SER A 287 -32.85 -9.10 11.94
CA SER A 287 -33.75 -9.58 10.89
C SER A 287 -34.79 -8.51 10.53
N PRO A 288 -35.30 -8.48 9.29
CA PRO A 288 -36.30 -7.51 8.85
C PRO A 288 -37.62 -7.57 9.63
N ASP A 289 -37.97 -8.73 10.19
CA ASP A 289 -39.16 -8.93 11.03
C ASP A 289 -38.95 -8.57 12.52
N GLY A 290 -37.71 -8.31 12.88
CA GLY A 290 -37.29 -7.90 14.20
C GLY A 290 -37.23 -8.96 15.30
N LYS A 291 -37.33 -10.25 14.93
CA LYS A 291 -37.37 -11.33 15.93
C LYS A 291 -36.03 -12.00 16.16
N THR A 292 -35.08 -11.82 15.24
CA THR A 292 -33.84 -12.60 15.19
C THR A 292 -32.64 -11.70 14.96
N ILE A 293 -31.49 -12.06 15.54
CA ILE A 293 -30.20 -11.41 15.31
C ILE A 293 -29.24 -12.45 14.72
N ALA A 294 -28.64 -12.13 13.57
CA ALA A 294 -27.56 -12.90 12.97
C ALA A 294 -26.21 -12.35 13.41
N TYR A 295 -25.25 -13.23 13.72
CA TYR A 295 -23.92 -12.84 14.17
C TYR A 295 -22.87 -13.94 14.01
N GLY A 296 -21.59 -13.57 14.08
CA GLY A 296 -20.49 -14.53 14.10
C GLY A 296 -20.07 -14.92 15.52
N MET A 297 -19.91 -16.20 15.82
CA MET A 297 -19.45 -16.71 17.12
C MET A 297 -18.10 -17.41 16.98
N LYS A 298 -17.12 -17.06 17.83
CA LYS A 298 -15.79 -17.71 17.85
C LYS A 298 -15.72 -18.82 18.89
N LYS A 299 -15.42 -20.05 18.48
CA LYS A 299 -15.42 -21.27 19.35
C LYS A 299 -14.04 -21.75 19.88
N ASP A 300 -12.96 -21.01 19.60
CA ASP A 300 -11.57 -21.21 20.05
C ASP A 300 -10.71 -22.40 19.53
N LYS A 301 -9.38 -22.15 19.56
CA LYS A 301 -8.17 -22.81 18.96
C LYS A 301 -7.68 -22.31 17.59
N TYR A 302 -8.51 -21.68 16.77
CA TYR A 302 -8.07 -21.08 15.49
C TYR A 302 -8.28 -19.56 15.49
N LYS A 303 -7.21 -18.79 15.25
CA LYS A 303 -7.19 -17.32 15.48
C LYS A 303 -8.15 -16.50 14.60
N TYR A 304 -8.74 -17.06 13.53
CA TYR A 304 -9.45 -16.27 12.50
C TYR A 304 -10.73 -16.89 11.90
N ARG A 305 -11.46 -17.78 12.61
CA ARG A 305 -12.69 -18.39 12.07
C ARG A 305 -13.90 -18.17 12.98
N PHE A 306 -14.99 -17.67 12.41
CA PHE A 306 -16.30 -17.53 13.04
C PHE A 306 -17.27 -18.59 12.50
N THR A 307 -18.22 -19.00 13.35
CA THR A 307 -19.43 -19.74 13.00
C THR A 307 -20.57 -18.73 12.89
N LEU A 308 -21.37 -18.79 11.82
CA LEU A 308 -22.54 -17.93 11.68
C LEU A 308 -23.71 -18.52 12.49
N CYS A 309 -24.31 -17.68 13.35
CA CYS A 309 -25.33 -18.05 14.32
C CYS A 309 -26.53 -17.10 14.25
N LEU A 310 -27.67 -17.61 14.71
CA LEU A 310 -28.89 -16.86 14.96
C LEU A 310 -29.24 -16.91 16.45
N VAL A 311 -29.71 -15.80 17.01
CA VAL A 311 -30.28 -15.74 18.36
C VAL A 311 -31.59 -14.94 18.32
N SER A 312 -32.51 -15.25 19.22
CA SER A 312 -33.72 -14.43 19.39
C SER A 312 -33.34 -13.01 19.80
N ALA A 313 -34.11 -12.01 19.36
CA ALA A 313 -33.96 -10.61 19.76
C ALA A 313 -34.17 -10.39 21.27
N GLU A 314 -34.81 -11.36 21.95
CA GLU A 314 -34.99 -11.40 23.41
C GLU A 314 -33.91 -12.21 24.14
N GLY A 315 -32.89 -12.69 23.42
CA GLY A 315 -31.84 -13.56 23.95
C GLY A 315 -32.21 -15.05 23.97
N GLY A 316 -31.28 -15.88 24.43
CA GLY A 316 -31.45 -17.33 24.53
C GLY A 316 -30.32 -18.12 23.89
N ALA A 317 -30.55 -19.42 23.67
CA ALA A 317 -29.54 -20.30 23.09
C ALA A 317 -29.31 -20.00 21.59
N PRO A 318 -28.05 -19.96 21.12
CA PRO A 318 -27.76 -19.73 19.72
C PRO A 318 -28.13 -20.93 18.86
N ARG A 319 -28.73 -20.66 17.70
CA ARG A 319 -28.92 -21.61 16.60
C ARG A 319 -27.80 -21.43 15.59
N GLU A 320 -26.93 -22.42 15.46
CA GLU A 320 -25.87 -22.43 14.45
C GLU A 320 -26.44 -22.70 13.07
N ILE A 321 -26.02 -21.91 12.08
CA ILE A 321 -26.44 -22.07 10.69
C ILE A 321 -25.30 -22.47 9.76
N ILE A 322 -24.08 -21.94 9.97
CA ILE A 322 -22.92 -22.28 9.12
C ILE A 322 -21.67 -22.46 9.98
N GLU A 323 -21.10 -23.67 9.97
CA GLU A 323 -19.92 -24.00 10.77
C GLU A 323 -18.61 -23.54 10.09
N ARG A 324 -17.78 -22.79 10.83
CA ARG A 324 -16.32 -22.62 10.64
C ARG A 324 -15.85 -22.19 9.22
N ARG A 325 -16.57 -21.30 8.54
CA ARG A 325 -16.27 -20.92 7.15
C ARG A 325 -15.93 -19.45 6.90
N GLY A 326 -15.73 -18.66 7.95
CA GLY A 326 -15.31 -17.26 7.85
C GLY A 326 -16.43 -16.31 8.24
N GLY A 327 -16.11 -15.05 8.48
CA GLY A 327 -17.14 -14.05 8.69
C GLY A 327 -16.55 -12.68 8.92
N TYR A 328 -17.12 -11.69 8.24
CA TYR A 328 -17.42 -10.36 8.80
C TYR A 328 -18.69 -9.83 8.10
N TYR A 329 -19.60 -9.26 8.91
CA TYR A 329 -20.89 -8.60 8.57
C TYR A 329 -21.95 -9.46 7.86
N PRO A 330 -22.79 -10.22 8.59
CA PRO A 330 -24.02 -10.75 8.01
C PRO A 330 -24.97 -9.58 7.65
N SER A 331 -25.65 -9.70 6.51
CA SER A 331 -26.73 -8.81 6.12
C SER A 331 -27.95 -9.60 5.67
N TRP A 332 -29.15 -9.13 5.97
CA TRP A 332 -30.40 -9.82 5.63
C TRP A 332 -30.96 -9.31 4.30
N SER A 333 -31.57 -10.20 3.51
CA SER A 333 -32.48 -9.75 2.46
C SER A 333 -33.72 -9.10 3.09
N PRO A 334 -34.35 -8.08 2.46
CA PRO A 334 -35.54 -7.44 3.00
C PRO A 334 -36.72 -8.39 3.26
N ASP A 335 -36.81 -9.50 2.53
CA ASP A 335 -37.83 -10.53 2.74
C ASP A 335 -37.50 -11.53 3.88
N GLY A 336 -36.33 -11.40 4.50
CA GLY A 336 -35.86 -12.24 5.62
C GLY A 336 -35.48 -13.67 5.25
N LYS A 337 -35.47 -14.04 3.96
CA LYS A 337 -35.18 -15.43 3.52
C LYS A 337 -33.70 -15.71 3.33
N TRP A 338 -32.90 -14.69 3.05
CA TRP A 338 -31.48 -14.82 2.74
C TRP A 338 -30.60 -14.07 3.73
N ILE A 339 -29.46 -14.66 4.06
CA ILE A 339 -28.36 -14.00 4.77
C ILE A 339 -27.16 -13.94 3.84
N LEU A 340 -26.68 -12.71 3.61
CA LEU A 340 -25.49 -12.42 2.83
C LEU A 340 -24.29 -12.30 3.76
N TYR A 341 -23.15 -12.87 3.37
CA TYR A 341 -21.88 -12.74 4.09
C TYR A 341 -20.69 -12.86 3.14
N LYS A 342 -19.54 -12.32 3.52
CA LYS A 342 -18.29 -12.48 2.77
C LYS A 342 -17.44 -13.63 3.30
N LYS A 343 -16.84 -14.42 2.41
CA LYS A 343 -15.88 -15.49 2.73
C LYS A 343 -14.81 -15.55 1.66
N GLY A 344 -13.54 -15.48 2.08
CA GLY A 344 -12.40 -15.50 1.15
C GLY A 344 -12.45 -14.40 0.09
N GLY A 345 -13.03 -13.23 0.40
CA GLY A 345 -13.23 -12.12 -0.54
C GLY A 345 -14.47 -12.24 -1.44
N LYS A 346 -15.17 -13.39 -1.42
CA LYS A 346 -16.36 -13.63 -2.23
C LYS A 346 -17.66 -13.41 -1.46
N ILE A 347 -18.75 -13.16 -2.18
CA ILE A 347 -20.08 -12.94 -1.61
C ILE A 347 -20.80 -14.28 -1.56
N HIS A 348 -21.37 -14.63 -0.41
CA HIS A 348 -22.17 -15.83 -0.24
C HIS A 348 -23.58 -15.46 0.23
N LEU A 349 -24.56 -16.25 -0.23
CA LEU A 349 -25.96 -16.13 0.17
C LEU A 349 -26.42 -17.46 0.76
N PHE A 350 -26.95 -17.40 1.96
CA PHE A 350 -27.51 -18.54 2.64
C PHE A 350 -29.02 -18.40 2.75
N ASN A 351 -29.75 -19.37 2.21
CA ASN A 351 -31.20 -19.44 2.30
C ASN A 351 -31.64 -20.15 3.58
N LEU A 352 -32.42 -19.48 4.40
CA LEU A 352 -32.87 -20.01 5.69
C LEU A 352 -33.95 -21.10 5.60
N ASN A 353 -34.67 -21.18 4.47
CA ASN A 353 -35.79 -22.11 4.32
C ASN A 353 -35.34 -23.50 3.88
N ASN A 354 -34.29 -23.57 3.05
CA ASN A 354 -33.83 -24.82 2.44
C ASN A 354 -32.33 -25.11 2.67
N ASN A 355 -31.62 -24.27 3.44
CA ASN A 355 -30.18 -24.37 3.71
C ASN A 355 -29.29 -24.34 2.45
N GLN A 356 -29.77 -23.75 1.36
CA GLN A 356 -28.98 -23.56 0.14
C GLN A 356 -27.94 -22.45 0.36
N GLU A 357 -26.68 -22.72 0.00
CA GLU A 357 -25.59 -21.72 -0.05
C GLU A 357 -25.24 -21.45 -1.52
N LEU A 358 -25.25 -20.18 -1.92
CA LEU A 358 -24.82 -19.71 -3.24
C LEU A 358 -23.58 -18.84 -3.10
N GLU A 359 -22.66 -18.92 -4.05
CA GLU A 359 -21.48 -18.05 -4.15
C GLU A 359 -21.65 -17.13 -5.37
N ILE A 360 -21.53 -15.81 -5.16
CA ILE A 360 -21.52 -14.82 -6.23
C ILE A 360 -20.11 -14.27 -6.38
N THR A 361 -19.60 -14.32 -7.61
CA THR A 361 -18.34 -13.69 -8.01
C THR A 361 -18.63 -12.68 -9.12
N PRO A 362 -19.00 -11.43 -8.79
CA PRO A 362 -19.19 -10.41 -9.82
C PRO A 362 -17.84 -10.09 -10.49
N PRO A 363 -17.84 -9.47 -11.69
CA PRO A 363 -16.61 -9.02 -12.35
C PRO A 363 -16.07 -7.78 -11.63
N VAL A 364 -15.44 -8.00 -10.47
CA VAL A 364 -15.02 -6.97 -9.49
C VAL A 364 -14.17 -5.86 -10.11
N GLU A 365 -13.37 -6.18 -11.12
CA GLU A 365 -12.57 -5.20 -11.84
C GLU A 365 -13.41 -4.15 -12.58
N ILE A 366 -14.64 -4.48 -12.97
CA ILE A 366 -15.55 -3.60 -13.72
C ILE A 366 -16.67 -3.05 -12.83
N VAL A 367 -17.32 -3.88 -12.03
CA VAL A 367 -18.53 -3.49 -11.26
C VAL A 367 -18.24 -3.17 -9.79
N GLY A 368 -17.10 -3.62 -9.27
CA GLY A 368 -16.69 -3.41 -7.89
C GLY A 368 -17.31 -4.36 -6.88
N ASP A 369 -17.24 -3.96 -5.61
CA ASP A 369 -17.66 -4.75 -4.47
C ASP A 369 -19.13 -4.55 -4.13
N PHE A 370 -19.81 -5.63 -3.75
CA PHE A 370 -21.15 -5.53 -3.17
C PHE A 370 -21.11 -4.75 -1.86
N PHE A 371 -22.03 -3.79 -1.72
CA PHE A 371 -22.18 -3.02 -0.49
C PHE A 371 -23.60 -3.04 0.10
N SER A 372 -24.65 -3.19 -0.72
CA SER A 372 -26.03 -3.21 -0.21
C SER A 372 -27.03 -3.82 -1.20
N LEU A 373 -28.18 -4.28 -0.68
CA LEU A 373 -29.39 -4.43 -1.50
C LEU A 373 -30.07 -3.07 -1.67
N SER A 374 -30.86 -2.90 -2.73
CA SER A 374 -31.76 -1.75 -2.87
C SER A 374 -32.83 -1.78 -1.76
N PRO A 375 -33.43 -0.62 -1.42
CA PRO A 375 -34.43 -0.58 -0.34
C PRO A 375 -35.65 -1.48 -0.57
N ASP A 376 -36.02 -1.72 -1.83
CA ASP A 376 -37.09 -2.65 -2.20
C ASP A 376 -36.65 -4.13 -2.28
N GLY A 377 -35.36 -4.41 -2.07
CA GLY A 377 -34.76 -5.74 -2.11
C GLY A 377 -34.59 -6.35 -3.49
N LYS A 378 -34.91 -5.62 -4.57
CA LYS A 378 -34.92 -6.17 -5.93
C LYS A 378 -33.57 -6.10 -6.64
N LYS A 379 -32.67 -5.23 -6.18
CA LYS A 379 -31.35 -5.04 -6.79
C LYS A 379 -30.24 -5.33 -5.80
N MET A 380 -29.18 -5.95 -6.29
CA MET A 380 -27.87 -5.93 -5.63
C MET A 380 -27.08 -4.73 -6.13
N LEU A 381 -26.51 -3.95 -5.22
CA LEU A 381 -25.75 -2.75 -5.52
C LEU A 381 -24.26 -3.00 -5.25
N PHE A 382 -23.44 -2.56 -6.21
CA PHE A 382 -22.00 -2.70 -6.22
C PHE A 382 -21.36 -1.33 -6.36
N TYR A 383 -20.25 -1.12 -5.66
CA TYR A 383 -19.48 0.11 -5.76
C TYR A 383 -18.08 -0.22 -6.28
N ARG A 384 -17.75 0.38 -7.42
CA ARG A 384 -16.39 0.38 -7.95
C ARG A 384 -15.70 1.68 -7.54
N PRO A 385 -14.74 1.64 -6.62
CA PRO A 385 -14.03 2.84 -6.22
C PRO A 385 -13.12 3.37 -7.34
N SER A 386 -13.03 4.71 -7.40
CA SER A 386 -12.02 5.43 -8.19
C SER A 386 -10.64 5.37 -7.54
N TYR A 387 -10.60 5.18 -6.22
CA TYR A 387 -9.39 5.03 -5.42
C TYR A 387 -9.05 3.56 -5.22
N GLY A 388 -7.77 3.29 -4.97
CA GLY A 388 -7.30 1.96 -4.63
C GLY A 388 -6.08 2.06 -3.72
N TYR A 389 -6.02 1.16 -2.75
CA TYR A 389 -4.82 0.98 -1.94
C TYR A 389 -3.73 0.33 -2.81
N LYS A 390 -2.57 0.98 -2.88
CA LYS A 390 -1.46 0.57 -3.73
C LYS A 390 -0.14 0.52 -3.00
N PHE A 391 0.65 -0.48 -3.37
CA PHE A 391 2.09 -0.47 -3.16
C PHE A 391 2.74 0.13 -4.40
N GLY A 392 3.05 1.42 -4.37
CA GLY A 392 3.68 2.12 -5.49
C GLY A 392 5.20 1.92 -5.51
N LEU A 393 5.75 1.51 -6.64
CA LEU A 393 7.20 1.52 -6.87
C LEU A 393 7.62 2.91 -7.35
N LYS A 394 8.33 3.65 -6.50
CA LYS A 394 8.82 4.98 -6.78
C LYS A 394 10.31 4.96 -7.11
N VAL A 395 10.72 5.95 -7.91
CA VAL A 395 12.11 6.23 -8.23
C VAL A 395 12.38 7.72 -8.03
N VAL A 396 13.53 8.06 -7.46
CA VAL A 396 14.00 9.43 -7.31
C VAL A 396 15.43 9.55 -7.85
N SER A 397 15.76 10.71 -8.43
CA SER A 397 17.13 10.99 -8.85
C SER A 397 18.00 11.30 -7.63
N ALA A 398 19.23 10.80 -7.64
CA ALA A 398 20.22 11.10 -6.61
C ALA A 398 20.64 12.59 -6.60
N SER A 399 20.40 13.30 -7.71
CA SER A 399 20.58 14.77 -7.77
C SER A 399 19.45 15.55 -7.10
N GLY A 400 18.31 14.92 -6.84
CA GLY A 400 17.07 15.56 -6.40
C GLY A 400 16.02 15.72 -7.50
N GLY A 401 14.94 16.44 -7.17
CA GLY A 401 13.75 16.58 -8.02
C GLY A 401 12.60 15.64 -7.59
N PRO A 402 11.40 15.79 -8.17
CA PRO A 402 10.23 15.04 -7.71
C PRO A 402 10.35 13.53 -7.94
N PRO A 403 9.89 12.68 -7.01
CA PRO A 403 9.86 11.24 -7.22
C PRO A 403 8.83 10.87 -8.30
N LEU A 404 9.19 9.89 -9.12
CA LEU A 404 8.34 9.31 -10.16
C LEU A 404 7.76 7.98 -9.69
N ASP A 405 6.45 7.80 -9.88
CA ASP A 405 5.76 6.53 -9.66
C ASP A 405 5.82 5.70 -10.95
N LEU A 406 6.57 4.58 -10.94
CA LEU A 406 6.80 3.72 -12.10
C LEU A 406 5.65 2.76 -12.38
N GLY A 407 4.75 2.59 -11.41
CA GLY A 407 3.76 1.53 -11.37
C GLY A 407 2.34 2.02 -11.24
N ARG A 408 1.99 3.22 -11.73
CA ARG A 408 0.74 3.92 -11.37
C ARG A 408 -0.53 3.07 -11.48
N GLU A 409 -0.59 2.12 -12.41
CA GLU A 409 -1.76 1.24 -12.61
C GLU A 409 -1.75 -0.04 -11.75
N ARG A 410 -0.61 -0.48 -11.22
CA ARG A 410 -0.45 -1.77 -10.50
C ARG A 410 0.26 -1.63 -9.15
N SER A 411 0.10 -2.63 -8.28
CA SER A 411 0.83 -2.72 -7.00
C SER A 411 2.10 -3.54 -7.17
N PHE A 412 3.20 -3.06 -6.59
CA PHE A 412 4.50 -3.72 -6.59
C PHE A 412 5.01 -3.90 -5.16
N TYR A 413 5.28 -5.15 -4.80
CA TYR A 413 5.72 -5.55 -3.47
C TYR A 413 7.24 -5.71 -3.44
N GLY A 414 7.92 -4.99 -2.56
CA GLY A 414 9.29 -5.29 -2.17
C GLY A 414 10.39 -4.79 -3.12
N ALA A 415 11.60 -5.35 -2.91
CA ALA A 415 12.83 -4.85 -3.51
C ALA A 415 12.89 -5.08 -5.01
N SER A 416 13.24 -4.03 -5.74
CA SER A 416 13.49 -4.06 -7.16
C SER A 416 14.94 -4.45 -7.47
N VAL A 417 15.12 -5.42 -8.36
CA VAL A 417 16.43 -5.69 -8.96
C VAL A 417 16.62 -4.76 -10.14
N TRP A 418 17.73 -4.02 -10.14
CA TRP A 418 18.12 -3.24 -11.30
C TRP A 418 18.86 -4.12 -12.29
N SER A 419 18.58 -3.90 -13.57
CA SER A 419 19.41 -4.36 -14.67
C SER A 419 20.25 -3.19 -15.20
N ASP A 420 21.34 -3.52 -15.90
CA ASP A 420 22.29 -2.53 -16.42
C ASP A 420 21.68 -1.58 -17.47
N ASP A 421 20.57 -1.97 -18.11
CA ASP A 421 19.89 -1.18 -19.15
C ASP A 421 18.72 -0.34 -18.62
N ARG A 422 18.76 0.04 -17.33
CA ARG A 422 17.75 0.88 -16.66
C ARG A 422 16.36 0.24 -16.58
N ARG A 423 16.27 -1.10 -16.61
CA ARG A 423 15.04 -1.82 -16.24
C ARG A 423 15.09 -2.32 -14.81
N LEU A 424 13.91 -2.42 -14.21
CA LEU A 424 13.66 -2.90 -12.86
C LEU A 424 12.86 -4.18 -12.91
N ILE A 425 13.16 -5.12 -12.04
CA ILE A 425 12.37 -6.33 -11.82
C ILE A 425 11.73 -6.20 -10.46
N ALA A 426 10.40 -6.12 -10.41
CA ALA A 426 9.65 -5.98 -9.18
C ALA A 426 8.54 -7.02 -9.10
N MET A 427 8.30 -7.54 -7.90
CA MET A 427 7.20 -8.46 -7.66
C MET A 427 5.89 -7.67 -7.60
N GLY A 428 4.80 -8.18 -8.17
CA GLY A 428 3.51 -7.50 -8.21
C GLY A 428 2.40 -8.42 -8.70
N ASP A 429 1.15 -8.04 -8.48
CA ASP A 429 0.03 -8.89 -8.88
C ASP A 429 -0.23 -8.80 -10.39
N ASN A 430 -0.53 -9.96 -10.99
CA ASN A 430 -1.13 -10.04 -12.32
C ASN A 430 -2.65 -9.82 -12.25
N GLU A 431 -3.32 -9.86 -13.40
CA GLU A 431 -4.77 -9.63 -13.51
C GLU A 431 -5.62 -10.70 -12.82
N GLU A 432 -5.04 -11.86 -12.52
CA GLU A 432 -5.68 -12.96 -11.81
C GLU A 432 -5.42 -12.90 -10.29
N GLY A 433 -4.69 -11.88 -9.81
CA GLY A 433 -4.26 -11.77 -8.41
C GLY A 433 -3.11 -12.71 -8.03
N ASN A 434 -2.44 -13.31 -9.02
CA ASN A 434 -1.23 -14.10 -8.79
C ASN A 434 -0.01 -13.16 -8.68
N VAL A 435 0.83 -13.40 -7.68
CA VAL A 435 2.10 -12.68 -7.52
C VAL A 435 3.08 -13.15 -8.59
N VAL A 436 3.54 -12.22 -9.44
CA VAL A 436 4.52 -12.47 -10.51
C VAL A 436 5.63 -11.43 -10.46
N PHE A 437 6.72 -11.66 -11.20
CA PHE A 437 7.73 -10.63 -11.42
C PHE A 437 7.40 -9.83 -12.68
N TRP A 438 7.59 -8.52 -12.61
CA TRP A 438 7.38 -7.58 -13.70
C TRP A 438 8.68 -6.91 -14.07
N ILE A 439 8.93 -6.79 -15.37
CA ILE A 439 10.01 -6.02 -15.95
C ILE A 439 9.45 -4.63 -16.26
N ILE A 440 10.09 -3.61 -15.69
CA ILE A 440 9.63 -2.22 -15.70
C ILE A 440 10.75 -1.37 -16.27
N SER A 441 10.53 -0.72 -17.40
CA SER A 441 11.50 0.24 -17.94
C SER A 441 11.38 1.59 -17.27
N LEU A 442 12.52 2.16 -16.85
CA LEU A 442 12.59 3.51 -16.32
C LEU A 442 12.10 4.54 -17.36
N SER A 443 12.42 4.33 -18.65
CA SER A 443 12.01 5.18 -19.77
C SER A 443 10.54 5.04 -20.19
N GLY A 444 9.76 4.22 -19.50
CA GLY A 444 8.34 3.98 -19.79
C GLY A 444 8.10 2.88 -20.80
N GLY A 445 6.85 2.74 -21.23
CA GLY A 445 6.38 1.59 -22.00
C GLY A 445 5.49 0.68 -21.16
N ASP A 446 5.10 -0.45 -21.73
CA ASP A 446 4.22 -1.40 -21.05
C ASP A 446 5.00 -2.20 -20.00
N LEU A 447 4.30 -2.54 -18.92
CA LEU A 447 4.81 -3.44 -17.90
C LEU A 447 4.79 -4.85 -18.48
N VAL A 448 5.92 -5.55 -18.47
CA VAL A 448 6.04 -6.88 -19.06
C VAL A 448 6.16 -7.92 -17.95
N PRO A 449 5.22 -8.88 -17.80
CA PRO A 449 5.37 -9.94 -16.81
C PRO A 449 6.49 -10.89 -17.23
N LEU A 450 7.35 -11.28 -16.30
CA LEU A 450 8.35 -12.32 -16.47
C LEU A 450 7.64 -13.68 -16.41
N LYS A 451 7.43 -14.31 -17.56
CA LYS A 451 6.74 -15.59 -17.67
C LYS A 451 7.60 -16.71 -17.06
N MET A 452 7.02 -17.44 -16.12
CA MET A 452 7.65 -18.62 -15.52
C MET A 452 7.06 -19.87 -16.15
N ASP A 453 7.84 -20.50 -17.03
CA ASP A 453 7.48 -21.73 -17.76
C ASP A 453 8.43 -22.86 -17.32
N VAL A 454 8.04 -23.56 -16.26
CA VAL A 454 8.86 -24.60 -15.61
C VAL A 454 8.08 -25.89 -15.49
N SER A 455 8.74 -27.01 -15.81
CA SER A 455 8.17 -28.35 -15.67
C SER A 455 8.60 -28.95 -14.34
N VAL A 456 7.76 -28.80 -13.31
CA VAL A 456 8.01 -29.29 -11.94
C VAL A 456 6.73 -29.87 -11.33
N ASP A 457 6.87 -30.81 -10.40
CA ASP A 457 5.74 -31.36 -9.65
C ASP A 457 5.36 -30.42 -8.49
N GLY A 458 4.16 -29.82 -8.57
CA GLY A 458 3.63 -28.88 -7.59
C GLY A 458 3.47 -27.45 -8.13
N LYS A 459 2.86 -26.56 -7.32
CA LYS A 459 2.67 -25.15 -7.70
C LYS A 459 3.92 -24.34 -7.30
N PRO A 460 4.69 -23.80 -8.26
CA PRO A 460 5.86 -22.99 -7.95
C PRO A 460 5.44 -21.63 -7.36
N PHE A 461 6.20 -21.17 -6.36
CA PHE A 461 6.10 -19.83 -5.80
C PHE A 461 7.44 -19.10 -5.97
N ALA A 462 7.52 -18.23 -6.97
CA ALA A 462 8.68 -17.38 -7.22
C ALA A 462 8.77 -16.29 -6.15
N PHE A 463 9.96 -16.09 -5.56
CA PHE A 463 10.12 -15.15 -4.45
C PHE A 463 11.36 -14.27 -4.53
N MET A 464 12.33 -14.58 -5.41
CA MET A 464 13.52 -13.72 -5.60
C MET A 464 14.12 -13.86 -7.00
N VAL A 465 14.69 -12.77 -7.50
CA VAL A 465 15.52 -12.73 -8.72
C VAL A 465 16.95 -12.36 -8.31
N SER A 466 17.93 -12.95 -8.99
CA SER A 466 19.35 -12.68 -8.70
C SER A 466 19.73 -11.23 -9.04
N PRO A 467 20.69 -10.62 -8.33
CA PRO A 467 21.10 -9.22 -8.55
C PRO A 467 21.55 -8.91 -9.98
N ASN A 468 22.15 -9.89 -10.66
CA ASN A 468 22.54 -9.78 -12.07
C ASN A 468 21.39 -10.04 -13.07
N ALA A 469 20.17 -10.28 -12.57
CA ALA A 469 18.96 -10.56 -13.33
C ALA A 469 19.04 -11.75 -14.31
N LYS A 470 19.87 -12.76 -13.99
CA LYS A 470 20.03 -13.96 -14.82
C LYS A 470 19.34 -15.21 -14.28
N ASN A 471 19.05 -15.24 -12.99
CA ASN A 471 18.43 -16.39 -12.33
C ASN A 471 17.24 -15.96 -11.48
N LEU A 472 16.26 -16.84 -11.36
CA LEU A 472 15.11 -16.71 -10.47
C LEU A 472 15.08 -17.90 -9.53
N ALA A 473 14.79 -17.67 -8.26
CA ALA A 473 14.52 -18.74 -7.30
C ALA A 473 13.04 -18.80 -6.94
N PHE A 474 12.55 -20.03 -6.84
CA PHE A 474 11.18 -20.34 -6.45
C PHE A 474 11.16 -21.56 -5.53
N VAL A 475 10.06 -21.73 -4.81
CA VAL A 475 9.87 -22.91 -3.98
C VAL A 475 8.65 -23.72 -4.37
N ILE A 476 8.66 -25.00 -3.99
CA ILE A 476 7.49 -25.87 -3.99
C ILE A 476 7.25 -26.35 -2.56
N LYS A 477 6.03 -26.12 -2.06
CA LYS A 477 5.65 -26.52 -0.71
C LYS A 477 5.37 -28.02 -0.63
N ARG A 478 5.97 -28.69 0.36
CA ARG A 478 5.77 -30.11 0.67
C ARG A 478 4.58 -30.31 1.62
N LYS A 479 4.10 -31.56 1.67
CA LYS A 479 3.01 -31.97 2.58
C LYS A 479 3.39 -31.85 4.06
N ASP A 480 4.66 -32.02 4.40
CA ASP A 480 5.18 -31.91 5.77
C ASP A 480 5.40 -30.44 6.21
N GLY A 481 5.15 -29.47 5.33
CA GLY A 481 5.31 -28.04 5.59
C GLY A 481 6.70 -27.49 5.28
N THR A 482 7.68 -28.32 4.91
CA THR A 482 8.96 -27.86 4.35
C THR A 482 8.80 -27.47 2.87
N GLU A 483 9.86 -26.92 2.27
CA GLU A 483 9.84 -26.43 0.88
C GLU A 483 11.04 -26.96 0.08
N ASP A 484 10.85 -27.29 -1.19
CA ASP A 484 11.97 -27.52 -2.09
C ASP A 484 12.35 -26.21 -2.77
N LEU A 485 13.64 -25.87 -2.74
CA LEU A 485 14.16 -24.68 -3.39
C LEU A 485 14.67 -25.03 -4.78
N PHE A 486 14.27 -24.23 -5.76
CA PHE A 486 14.71 -24.34 -7.13
C PHE A 486 15.33 -23.04 -7.62
N ALA A 487 16.25 -23.15 -8.57
CA ALA A 487 16.77 -22.05 -9.36
C ALA A 487 16.50 -22.31 -10.85
N VAL A 488 16.21 -21.25 -11.61
CA VAL A 488 15.97 -21.33 -13.05
C VAL A 488 16.55 -20.09 -13.75
N PRO A 489 17.23 -20.25 -14.91
CA PRO A 489 17.72 -19.11 -15.68
C PRO A 489 16.58 -18.34 -16.34
N ILE A 490 16.74 -17.02 -16.46
CA ILE A 490 15.78 -16.10 -17.04
C ILE A 490 16.42 -15.21 -18.10
N SER A 491 15.62 -14.75 -19.05
CA SER A 491 15.99 -13.70 -20.01
C SER A 491 15.07 -12.51 -19.86
N LEU A 492 15.65 -11.33 -19.62
CA LEU A 492 14.88 -10.09 -19.62
C LEU A 492 14.49 -9.64 -21.02
N GLN A 493 15.20 -10.10 -22.06
CA GLN A 493 14.88 -9.76 -23.44
C GLN A 493 13.64 -10.53 -23.90
N GLU A 494 13.57 -11.81 -23.57
CA GLU A 494 12.42 -12.67 -23.90
C GLU A 494 11.31 -12.60 -22.84
N ALA A 495 11.59 -11.96 -21.70
CA ALA A 495 10.71 -11.87 -20.54
C ALA A 495 10.18 -13.23 -20.07
N GLN A 496 11.04 -14.25 -20.06
CA GLN A 496 10.67 -15.60 -19.64
C GLN A 496 11.84 -16.39 -19.04
N THR A 497 11.54 -17.54 -18.44
CA THR A 497 12.52 -18.59 -18.12
C THR A 497 13.07 -19.21 -19.40
N THR A 498 14.38 -19.45 -19.48
CA THR A 498 15.06 -19.91 -20.70
C THR A 498 15.66 -21.31 -20.62
N GLY A 499 15.61 -21.94 -19.46
CA GLY A 499 16.21 -23.26 -19.21
C GLY A 499 15.41 -24.09 -18.23
N SER A 500 15.95 -25.27 -17.91
CA SER A 500 15.32 -26.18 -16.94
C SER A 500 15.50 -25.67 -15.52
N ALA A 501 14.46 -25.84 -14.70
CA ALA A 501 14.56 -25.58 -13.26
C ALA A 501 15.41 -26.68 -12.59
N VAL A 502 16.39 -26.26 -11.80
CA VAL A 502 17.25 -27.15 -11.01
C VAL A 502 16.75 -27.14 -9.58
N LYS A 503 16.48 -28.31 -8.98
CA LYS A 503 16.24 -28.41 -7.53
C LYS A 503 17.59 -28.25 -6.84
N VAL A 504 17.77 -27.15 -6.12
CA VAL A 504 19.04 -26.77 -5.50
C VAL A 504 19.07 -27.04 -4.01
N PHE A 505 17.91 -27.26 -3.37
CA PHE A 505 17.84 -27.66 -1.96
C PHE A 505 16.60 -28.47 -1.64
N ASP A 506 16.79 -29.54 -0.88
CA ASP A 506 15.73 -30.46 -0.47
C ASP A 506 15.23 -30.15 0.94
N GLY A 507 13.91 -30.01 1.11
CA GLY A 507 13.30 -29.92 2.45
C GLY A 507 13.72 -28.69 3.25
N TRP A 508 13.87 -27.54 2.59
CA TRP A 508 14.18 -26.25 3.19
C TRP A 508 13.17 -25.88 4.28
N ASN A 509 13.67 -25.86 5.52
CA ASN A 509 12.94 -25.41 6.71
C ASN A 509 13.46 -24.04 7.20
N LYS A 510 12.68 -22.99 6.95
CA LYS A 510 12.94 -21.60 7.34
C LYS A 510 12.53 -21.25 8.78
N THR A 511 12.26 -22.26 9.62
CA THR A 511 11.80 -22.09 11.01
C THR A 511 10.59 -21.16 11.17
N GLY A 512 9.69 -21.13 10.17
CA GLY A 512 8.49 -20.28 10.16
C GLY A 512 8.73 -18.80 9.87
N LEU A 513 9.95 -18.40 9.47
CA LEU A 513 10.29 -17.03 9.10
C LEU A 513 9.93 -16.71 7.63
N GLY A 514 9.73 -15.42 7.33
CA GLY A 514 9.48 -14.94 5.96
C GLY A 514 10.74 -14.93 5.07
N TYR A 515 10.56 -14.93 3.74
CA TYR A 515 11.67 -15.03 2.77
C TYR A 515 12.69 -13.89 2.88
N ASN A 516 12.23 -12.67 3.19
CA ASN A 516 13.07 -11.50 3.39
C ASN A 516 13.98 -11.57 4.64
N VAL A 517 13.80 -12.60 5.47
CA VAL A 517 14.59 -12.84 6.70
C VAL A 517 15.56 -14.01 6.51
N VAL A 518 15.36 -14.85 5.50
CA VAL A 518 16.01 -16.17 5.44
C VAL A 518 16.75 -16.46 4.15
N ALA A 519 16.79 -15.54 3.17
CA ALA A 519 17.47 -15.79 1.91
C ALA A 519 18.14 -14.53 1.35
N SER A 520 19.30 -14.71 0.72
CA SER A 520 20.03 -13.67 -0.02
C SER A 520 20.85 -14.26 -1.16
N TRP A 521 20.79 -13.64 -2.32
CA TRP A 521 21.58 -14.00 -3.49
C TRP A 521 23.02 -13.50 -3.40
N SER A 522 23.96 -14.29 -3.92
CA SER A 522 25.29 -13.80 -4.24
C SER A 522 25.21 -12.73 -5.34
N PRO A 523 26.13 -11.75 -5.37
CA PRO A 523 26.10 -10.66 -6.36
C PRO A 523 26.17 -11.15 -7.81
N ASP A 524 26.92 -12.22 -8.05
CA ASP A 524 27.06 -12.87 -9.36
C ASP A 524 25.89 -13.80 -9.72
N GLY A 525 24.89 -13.95 -8.83
CA GLY A 525 23.73 -14.81 -9.02
C GLY A 525 24.03 -16.31 -9.11
N SER A 526 25.24 -16.76 -8.72
CA SER A 526 25.63 -18.19 -8.78
C SER A 526 25.25 -18.98 -7.52
N LYS A 527 24.98 -18.29 -6.39
CA LYS A 527 24.70 -18.93 -5.10
C LYS A 527 23.60 -18.21 -4.33
N ILE A 528 22.97 -18.94 -3.41
CA ILE A 528 21.99 -18.40 -2.46
C ILE A 528 22.44 -18.76 -1.04
N ALA A 529 22.52 -17.76 -0.17
CA ALA A 529 22.64 -17.99 1.26
C ALA A 529 21.23 -18.12 1.84
N VAL A 530 20.95 -19.20 2.56
CA VAL A 530 19.65 -19.43 3.21
C VAL A 530 19.77 -19.78 4.68
N ILE A 531 18.74 -19.48 5.46
CA ILE A 531 18.59 -20.01 6.82
C ILE A 531 17.84 -21.34 6.74
N HIS A 532 18.49 -22.42 7.18
CA HIS A 532 17.89 -23.74 7.29
C HIS A 532 18.07 -24.27 8.70
N ARG A 533 16.95 -24.54 9.39
CA ARG A 533 16.91 -25.03 10.79
C ARG A 533 17.73 -24.17 11.78
N GLY A 534 17.84 -22.88 11.51
CA GLY A 534 18.50 -21.91 12.38
C GLY A 534 19.93 -21.53 11.98
N ASP A 535 20.52 -22.24 11.02
CA ASP A 535 21.89 -21.99 10.55
C ASP A 535 21.90 -21.44 9.10
N VAL A 536 22.98 -20.76 8.72
CA VAL A 536 23.26 -20.30 7.35
C VAL A 536 23.87 -21.41 6.50
N TRP A 537 23.27 -21.62 5.34
CA TRP A 537 23.69 -22.55 4.29
C TRP A 537 23.94 -21.81 2.99
N ILE A 538 24.91 -22.28 2.22
CA ILE A 538 25.25 -21.77 0.89
C ILE A 538 24.88 -22.83 -0.15
N ILE A 539 24.08 -22.42 -1.12
CA ILE A 539 23.48 -23.28 -2.13
C ILE A 539 23.93 -22.81 -3.50
N SER A 540 24.44 -23.72 -4.33
CA SER A 540 24.78 -23.44 -5.73
C SER A 540 23.53 -23.51 -6.61
N VAL A 541 23.40 -22.59 -7.57
CA VAL A 541 22.29 -22.66 -8.55
C VAL A 541 22.43 -23.82 -9.54
N GLU A 542 23.64 -24.34 -9.69
CA GLU A 542 23.94 -25.49 -10.56
C GLU A 542 23.57 -26.83 -9.90
N GLY A 543 23.13 -26.81 -8.63
CA GLY A 543 22.73 -28.02 -7.91
C GLY A 543 23.87 -28.77 -7.23
N ASP A 544 25.03 -28.13 -7.02
CA ASP A 544 26.10 -28.68 -6.18
C ASP A 544 25.64 -28.92 -4.74
N GLU A 545 26.35 -29.80 -4.02
CA GLU A 545 26.08 -30.10 -2.61
C GLU A 545 26.04 -28.82 -1.73
N PRO A 546 24.94 -28.57 -1.01
CA PRO A 546 24.83 -27.41 -0.13
C PRO A 546 25.85 -27.42 1.01
N ILE A 547 26.40 -26.25 1.32
CA ILE A 547 27.43 -26.10 2.35
C ILE A 547 26.83 -25.39 3.56
N GLN A 548 26.77 -26.07 4.70
CA GLN A 548 26.48 -25.44 5.99
C GLN A 548 27.71 -24.63 6.44
N ILE A 549 27.58 -23.30 6.54
CA ILE A 549 28.72 -22.43 6.90
C ILE A 549 28.72 -21.97 8.36
N THR A 550 27.60 -22.16 9.06
CA THR A 550 27.46 -21.89 10.50
C THR A 550 26.82 -23.07 11.21
N LYS A 551 27.10 -23.20 12.50
CA LYS A 551 26.52 -24.22 13.38
C LYS A 551 26.44 -23.64 14.78
N THR A 552 25.39 -22.91 15.07
CA THR A 552 25.24 -22.18 16.33
C THR A 552 23.98 -22.62 17.09
N PRO A 553 23.96 -22.48 18.43
CA PRO A 553 22.75 -22.77 19.21
C PRO A 553 21.67 -21.68 19.07
N GLU A 554 22.04 -20.47 18.61
CA GLU A 554 21.10 -19.38 18.36
C GLU A 554 20.39 -19.49 17.01
N LEU A 555 19.24 -18.82 16.87
CA LEU A 555 18.57 -18.66 15.57
C LEU A 555 19.24 -17.53 14.77
N GLU A 556 19.81 -17.87 13.62
CA GLU A 556 20.42 -16.93 12.68
C GLU A 556 19.38 -16.37 11.70
N ILE A 557 19.48 -15.08 11.37
CA ILE A 557 18.55 -14.35 10.52
C ILE A 557 19.24 -13.30 9.65
N TYR A 558 18.55 -12.84 8.60
CA TYR A 558 18.98 -11.81 7.66
C TYR A 558 20.37 -12.07 7.05
N PRO A 559 20.61 -13.23 6.41
CA PRO A 559 21.85 -13.44 5.69
C PRO A 559 21.99 -12.39 4.57
N ALA A 560 23.18 -11.84 4.38
CA ALA A 560 23.46 -10.90 3.29
C ALA A 560 24.90 -11.09 2.78
N TRP A 561 25.05 -11.23 1.47
CA TRP A 561 26.35 -11.36 0.84
C TRP A 561 27.13 -10.05 0.82
N SER A 562 28.45 -10.13 0.94
CA SER A 562 29.33 -9.03 0.57
C SER A 562 29.27 -8.80 -0.95
N PRO A 563 29.40 -7.55 -1.43
CA PRO A 563 29.37 -7.23 -2.87
C PRO A 563 30.40 -7.96 -3.74
N ASP A 564 31.52 -8.43 -3.17
CA ASP A 564 32.52 -9.24 -3.85
C ASP A 564 32.22 -10.76 -3.84
N GLY A 565 31.14 -11.18 -3.17
CA GLY A 565 30.71 -12.57 -3.09
C GLY A 565 31.58 -13.47 -2.20
N LYS A 566 32.49 -12.92 -1.39
CA LYS A 566 33.42 -13.74 -0.58
C LYS A 566 32.96 -13.98 0.85
N MET A 567 32.08 -13.14 1.38
CA MET A 567 31.63 -13.18 2.76
C MET A 567 30.10 -13.16 2.83
N VAL A 568 29.57 -13.68 3.93
CA VAL A 568 28.15 -13.57 4.29
C VAL A 568 28.07 -12.96 5.68
N SER A 569 27.30 -11.89 5.82
CA SER A 569 26.86 -11.39 7.13
C SER A 569 25.56 -12.05 7.54
N TYR A 570 25.36 -12.23 8.84
CA TYR A 570 24.12 -12.69 9.42
C TYR A 570 23.95 -12.12 10.83
N GLU A 571 22.73 -12.15 11.33
CA GLU A 571 22.41 -11.65 12.66
C GLU A 571 21.91 -12.75 13.58
N THR A 572 22.15 -12.60 14.88
CA THR A 572 21.51 -13.41 15.93
C THR A 572 20.83 -12.51 16.95
N ILE A 573 19.80 -13.03 17.62
CA ILE A 573 19.14 -12.35 18.73
C ILE A 573 19.30 -13.21 19.98
N LEU A 574 20.02 -12.69 20.99
CA LEU A 574 20.28 -13.39 22.24
C LEU A 574 20.23 -12.39 23.41
N GLN A 575 19.56 -12.76 24.51
CA GLN A 575 19.53 -11.98 25.75
C GLN A 575 19.18 -10.49 25.56
N ASN A 576 18.20 -10.18 24.70
CA ASN A 576 17.79 -8.81 24.37
C ASN A 576 18.91 -7.94 23.75
N ALA A 577 19.86 -8.57 23.06
CA ALA A 577 20.84 -7.94 22.19
C ALA A 577 20.81 -8.59 20.81
N ARG A 578 21.16 -7.81 19.78
CA ARG A 578 21.34 -8.30 18.43
C ARG A 578 22.81 -8.18 18.04
N HIS A 579 23.33 -9.26 17.46
CA HIS A 579 24.73 -9.38 17.07
C HIS A 579 24.81 -9.47 15.56
N LEU A 580 25.74 -8.74 14.95
CA LEU A 580 26.06 -8.87 13.52
C LEU A 580 27.36 -9.64 13.39
N TYR A 581 27.32 -10.75 12.67
CA TYR A 581 28.47 -11.58 12.35
C TYR A 581 28.79 -11.50 10.87
N VAL A 582 30.06 -11.77 10.54
CA VAL A 582 30.53 -11.96 9.16
C VAL A 582 31.36 -13.25 9.12
N VAL A 583 31.09 -14.11 8.13
CA VAL A 583 31.75 -15.40 7.93
C VAL A 583 32.16 -15.54 6.45
N PRO A 584 33.29 -16.21 6.13
CA PRO A 584 33.60 -16.53 4.73
C PRO A 584 32.49 -17.39 4.10
N ALA A 585 32.17 -17.12 2.83
CA ALA A 585 31.17 -17.89 2.08
C ALA A 585 31.58 -19.37 1.86
N SER A 586 32.87 -19.68 2.00
CA SER A 586 33.39 -21.06 2.01
C SER A 586 33.23 -21.77 3.36
N GLY A 587 32.65 -21.11 4.36
CA GLY A 587 32.68 -21.55 5.75
C GLY A 587 33.97 -21.17 6.47
N GLY A 588 33.98 -21.34 7.79
CA GLY A 588 35.11 -21.04 8.66
C GLY A 588 34.68 -20.32 9.94
N LYS A 589 35.62 -19.61 10.56
CA LYS A 589 35.35 -18.89 11.82
C LYS A 589 34.59 -17.60 11.55
N ALA A 590 33.37 -17.50 12.07
CA ALA A 590 32.62 -16.26 12.08
C ALA A 590 33.28 -15.21 12.99
N LYS A 591 33.23 -13.95 12.55
CA LYS A 591 33.70 -12.78 13.30
C LYS A 591 32.50 -11.93 13.71
N LYS A 592 32.36 -11.67 15.01
CA LYS A 592 31.39 -10.68 15.52
C LYS A 592 31.89 -9.27 15.12
N ILE A 593 31.07 -8.53 14.39
CA ILE A 593 31.37 -7.16 13.95
C ILE A 593 30.71 -6.14 14.86
N LEU A 594 29.46 -6.38 15.26
CA LEU A 594 28.70 -5.49 16.12
C LEU A 594 27.91 -6.28 17.17
N GLU A 595 27.71 -5.64 18.32
CA GLU A 595 26.77 -6.04 19.36
C GLU A 595 26.03 -4.78 19.79
N LEU A 596 24.71 -4.81 19.67
CA LEU A 596 23.87 -3.64 19.91
C LEU A 596 22.71 -4.01 20.85
N PRO A 597 22.33 -3.10 21.76
CA PRO A 597 21.27 -3.37 22.73
C PRO A 597 19.88 -3.37 22.08
N GLY A 598 19.04 -4.30 22.51
CA GLY A 598 17.66 -4.48 22.04
C GLY A 598 17.50 -5.56 20.96
N THR A 599 16.25 -5.75 20.52
CA THR A 599 15.87 -6.76 19.51
C THR A 599 15.41 -6.16 18.19
N ARG A 600 15.35 -4.82 18.10
CA ARG A 600 14.91 -4.10 16.90
C ARG A 600 15.90 -4.35 15.76
N LYS A 601 15.39 -4.48 14.53
CA LYS A 601 16.23 -4.52 13.33
C LYS A 601 16.93 -3.19 13.11
N TYR A 602 18.25 -3.24 12.96
CA TYR A 602 19.04 -2.08 12.58
C TYR A 602 19.04 -1.90 11.07
N ALA A 603 19.08 -0.65 10.63
CA ALA A 603 19.44 -0.32 9.27
C ALA A 603 20.95 -0.54 9.12
N TYR A 604 21.36 -1.52 8.31
CA TYR A 604 22.77 -1.71 7.95
C TYR A 604 22.93 -2.10 6.48
N GLY A 605 24.12 -1.87 5.93
CA GLY A 605 24.43 -2.22 4.55
C GLY A 605 25.94 -2.29 4.27
N TRP A 606 26.33 -3.26 3.45
CA TRP A 606 27.71 -3.43 2.97
C TRP A 606 28.15 -2.24 2.11
N SER A 607 29.40 -1.80 2.29
CA SER A 607 30.07 -0.95 1.32
C SER A 607 30.38 -1.73 0.06
N VAL A 608 30.38 -1.06 -1.08
CA VAL A 608 30.62 -1.65 -2.41
C VAL A 608 31.97 -2.38 -2.50
N ASP A 609 32.98 -1.88 -1.78
CA ASP A 609 34.31 -2.50 -1.72
C ASP A 609 34.40 -3.74 -0.80
N SER A 610 33.29 -4.15 -0.18
CA SER A 610 33.19 -5.28 0.75
C SER A 610 34.05 -5.19 2.02
N LYS A 611 34.60 -4.01 2.33
CA LYS A 611 35.51 -3.82 3.48
C LYS A 611 34.82 -3.24 4.70
N LYS A 612 33.63 -2.66 4.55
CA LYS A 612 32.95 -1.90 5.60
C LYS A 612 31.45 -2.18 5.60
N LEU A 613 30.82 -1.87 6.73
CA LEU A 613 29.37 -1.90 6.91
C LEU A 613 28.95 -0.54 7.46
N ALA A 614 27.98 0.11 6.82
CA ALA A 614 27.28 1.23 7.42
C ALA A 614 26.16 0.68 8.29
N PHE A 615 25.91 1.31 9.43
CA PHE A 615 24.80 0.97 10.32
C PHE A 615 24.30 2.19 11.08
N GLU A 616 23.06 2.14 11.53
CA GLU A 616 22.51 3.10 12.49
C GLU A 616 22.30 2.43 13.85
N SER A 617 22.79 3.10 14.89
CA SER A 617 22.54 2.70 16.27
C SER A 617 22.47 3.94 17.16
N GLU A 618 21.51 3.94 18.08
CA GLU A 618 21.31 5.01 19.07
C GLU A 618 21.26 6.41 18.45
N GLY A 619 20.69 6.53 17.24
CA GLY A 619 20.58 7.81 16.54
C GLY A 619 21.87 8.28 15.88
N ILE A 620 22.86 7.41 15.66
CA ILE A 620 24.12 7.74 14.99
C ILE A 620 24.34 6.79 13.81
N ILE A 621 24.53 7.36 12.62
CA ILE A 621 25.00 6.64 11.44
C ILE A 621 26.51 6.47 11.56
N SER A 622 26.97 5.22 11.52
CA SER A 622 28.36 4.84 11.70
C SER A 622 28.81 3.87 10.60
N ILE A 623 30.12 3.81 10.38
CA ILE A 623 30.76 2.86 9.47
C ILE A 623 31.75 2.02 10.26
N VAL A 624 31.56 0.70 10.26
CA VAL A 624 32.45 -0.26 10.89
C VAL A 624 33.26 -1.01 9.82
N PRO A 625 34.60 -0.98 9.89
CA PRO A 625 35.45 -1.84 9.07
C PRO A 625 35.33 -3.32 9.47
N VAL A 626 35.25 -4.21 8.48
CA VAL A 626 35.14 -5.66 8.71
C VAL A 626 36.44 -6.26 9.26
N ASP A 627 37.57 -5.60 9.03
CA ASP A 627 38.86 -5.96 9.63
C ASP A 627 38.92 -5.71 11.15
N GLY A 628 37.91 -5.06 11.73
CA GLY A 628 37.81 -4.78 13.17
C GLY A 628 38.59 -3.54 13.61
N SER A 629 39.07 -2.74 12.65
CA SER A 629 39.58 -1.40 12.94
C SER A 629 38.47 -0.47 13.42
N LYS A 630 38.86 0.71 13.89
CA LYS A 630 37.98 1.61 14.65
C LYS A 630 36.75 2.05 13.83
N THR A 631 35.56 1.92 14.43
CA THR A 631 34.30 2.47 13.90
C THR A 631 34.37 3.99 13.75
N GLN A 632 33.92 4.49 12.60
CA GLN A 632 33.81 5.91 12.29
C GLN A 632 32.36 6.38 12.43
N HIS A 633 32.11 7.48 13.13
CA HIS A 633 30.80 8.13 13.18
C HIS A 633 30.67 9.14 12.04
N ILE A 634 29.56 9.07 11.31
CA ILE A 634 29.34 9.84 10.07
C ILE A 634 28.35 10.99 10.30
N ALA A 635 27.25 10.72 11.00
CA ALA A 635 26.30 11.75 11.39
C ALA A 635 25.43 11.33 12.57
N LYS A 636 25.01 12.31 13.36
CA LYS A 636 23.95 12.16 14.36
C LYS A 636 22.62 12.53 13.73
N LEU A 637 21.62 11.67 13.87
CA LEU A 637 20.30 11.91 13.32
C LEU A 637 19.63 13.14 13.94
N GLN A 638 19.87 13.40 15.23
CA GLN A 638 19.34 14.58 15.92
C GLN A 638 19.82 15.89 15.26
N ASP A 639 21.08 15.98 14.85
CA ASP A 639 21.65 17.16 14.18
C ASP A 639 21.01 17.40 12.80
N LEU A 640 20.41 16.34 12.22
CA LEU A 640 19.69 16.38 10.95
C LEU A 640 18.18 16.60 11.15
N GLY A 641 17.69 16.70 12.39
CA GLY A 641 16.26 16.74 12.69
C GLY A 641 15.53 15.41 12.46
N ILE A 642 16.27 14.30 12.35
CA ILE A 642 15.76 12.97 12.00
C ILE A 642 15.55 12.14 13.26
N LYS A 643 14.41 11.45 13.36
CA LYS A 643 14.02 10.70 14.57
C LYS A 643 14.55 9.26 14.63
N GLY A 644 14.94 8.68 13.50
CA GLY A 644 15.41 7.30 13.40
C GLY A 644 15.40 6.82 11.95
N LEU A 645 16.04 5.67 11.65
CA LEU A 645 16.03 5.09 10.31
C LEU A 645 15.23 3.79 10.24
N PHE A 646 14.69 3.50 9.06
CA PHE A 646 14.14 2.18 8.73
C PHE A 646 15.13 1.32 7.95
N CYS A 647 15.81 1.90 6.97
CA CYS A 647 16.85 1.23 6.20
C CYS A 647 17.88 2.23 5.66
N LEU A 648 19.05 1.71 5.29
CA LEU A 648 20.10 2.43 4.60
C LEU A 648 20.77 1.55 3.54
N CYS A 649 21.32 2.14 2.49
CA CYS A 649 22.13 1.42 1.49
C CYS A 649 23.15 2.34 0.80
N TRP A 650 24.30 1.77 0.45
CA TRP A 650 25.39 2.49 -0.22
C TRP A 650 25.08 2.72 -1.70
N SER A 651 25.49 3.87 -2.21
CA SER A 651 25.59 4.10 -3.65
C SER A 651 26.63 3.15 -4.25
N GLN A 652 26.44 2.77 -5.52
CA GLN A 652 27.32 1.83 -6.22
C GLN A 652 28.72 2.41 -6.49
N ASP A 653 28.87 3.73 -6.45
CA ASP A 653 30.16 4.41 -6.50
C ASP A 653 30.82 4.58 -5.11
N GLY A 654 30.15 4.15 -4.04
CA GLY A 654 30.63 4.17 -2.66
C GLY A 654 30.69 5.56 -2.00
N LYS A 655 30.21 6.62 -2.66
CA LYS A 655 30.34 7.99 -2.16
C LYS A 655 29.21 8.43 -1.23
N SER A 656 28.05 7.80 -1.30
CA SER A 656 26.84 8.20 -0.59
C SER A 656 26.14 7.02 0.06
N ILE A 657 25.37 7.30 1.11
CA ILE A 657 24.48 6.36 1.77
C ILE A 657 23.06 6.94 1.66
N ALA A 658 22.16 6.22 0.99
CA ALA A 658 20.74 6.54 0.97
C ALA A 658 20.06 5.97 2.22
N CYS A 659 19.09 6.70 2.74
CA CYS A 659 18.38 6.39 3.96
C CYS A 659 16.87 6.68 3.82
N ILE A 660 16.06 5.96 4.58
CA ILE A 660 14.65 6.30 4.83
C ILE A 660 14.51 6.68 6.31
N GLU A 661 14.03 7.89 6.59
CA GLU A 661 13.70 8.33 7.94
C GLU A 661 12.44 7.62 8.44
N GLY A 662 12.56 6.86 9.53
CA GLY A 662 11.52 5.95 9.98
C GLY A 662 11.00 5.13 8.79
N ASN A 663 9.76 4.67 8.85
CA ASN A 663 9.09 4.11 7.68
C ASN A 663 8.20 5.13 6.97
N SER A 664 7.94 6.33 7.50
CA SER A 664 7.01 7.29 6.88
C SER A 664 7.65 8.62 6.48
N GLY A 665 8.90 8.87 6.89
CA GLY A 665 9.61 10.10 6.62
C GLY A 665 10.21 10.18 5.20
N PRO A 666 11.07 11.18 4.96
CA PRO A 666 11.72 11.39 3.68
C PRO A 666 12.75 10.30 3.31
N VAL A 667 12.98 10.18 2.00
CA VAL A 667 14.18 9.55 1.44
C VAL A 667 15.26 10.62 1.31
N PHE A 668 16.44 10.35 1.83
CA PHE A 668 17.57 11.28 1.80
C PHE A 668 18.89 10.55 1.60
N ILE A 669 19.93 11.29 1.22
CA ILE A 669 21.30 10.79 1.10
C ILE A 669 22.26 11.55 2.01
N ILE A 670 23.30 10.88 2.48
CA ILE A 670 24.42 11.48 3.20
C ILE A 670 25.76 11.04 2.57
N PRO A 671 26.77 11.92 2.48
CA PRO A 671 28.11 11.51 2.05
C PRO A 671 28.69 10.44 2.98
N ALA A 672 29.31 9.41 2.41
CA ALA A 672 29.92 8.32 3.17
C ALA A 672 31.10 8.78 4.06
N GLU A 673 31.72 9.91 3.72
CA GLU A 673 32.77 10.55 4.51
C GLU A 673 32.24 11.45 5.65
N GLY A 674 30.92 11.64 5.72
CA GLY A 674 30.26 12.58 6.61
C GLY A 674 29.97 13.92 5.93
N GLY A 675 29.02 14.67 6.47
CA GLY A 675 28.62 15.97 5.92
C GLY A 675 27.12 16.19 5.93
N LYS A 676 26.68 17.16 5.14
CA LYS A 676 25.28 17.58 5.09
C LYS A 676 24.42 16.53 4.36
N ALA A 677 23.30 16.14 4.97
CA ALA A 677 22.29 15.32 4.32
C ALA A 677 21.51 16.10 3.25
N THR A 678 21.17 15.42 2.16
CA THR A 678 20.34 15.97 1.08
C THR A 678 19.03 15.19 1.01
N ILE A 679 17.92 15.88 1.25
CA ILE A 679 16.58 15.30 1.12
C ILE A 679 16.24 15.17 -0.37
N LEU A 680 15.91 13.95 -0.79
CA LEU A 680 15.57 13.64 -2.19
C LEU A 680 14.06 13.57 -2.40
N ALA A 681 13.32 12.99 -1.46
CA ALA A 681 11.86 12.90 -1.53
C ALA A 681 11.23 13.09 -0.14
N THR A 682 10.22 13.95 -0.04
CA THR A 682 9.40 14.23 1.16
C THR A 682 7.94 13.79 1.00
N ASP A 683 7.70 12.87 0.08
CA ASP A 683 6.37 12.41 -0.35
C ASP A 683 5.43 12.00 0.80
N ASP A 684 4.14 12.35 0.62
CA ASP A 684 2.85 12.02 1.29
C ASP A 684 2.79 11.33 2.67
N ASN A 685 3.87 11.26 3.45
CA ASN A 685 4.00 10.52 4.71
C ASN A 685 3.57 9.05 4.65
N SER A 686 3.47 8.48 3.43
CA SER A 686 3.20 7.06 3.23
C SER A 686 4.30 6.20 3.83
N SER A 687 3.92 5.00 4.27
CA SER A 687 4.87 3.97 4.69
C SER A 687 5.73 3.55 3.50
N LYS A 688 7.05 3.57 3.66
CA LYS A 688 8.08 3.34 2.67
C LYS A 688 8.90 2.13 3.07
N TYR A 689 9.23 1.34 2.07
CA TYR A 689 9.93 0.07 2.21
C TYR A 689 10.86 -0.11 1.04
N SER A 690 11.88 -0.97 1.21
CA SER A 690 12.90 -1.27 0.20
C SER A 690 13.66 -0.02 -0.29
N LEU A 691 14.98 -0.10 -0.35
CA LEU A 691 15.81 1.02 -0.81
C LEU A 691 16.94 0.44 -1.64
N SER A 692 17.03 0.83 -2.91
CA SER A 692 18.00 0.26 -3.84
C SER A 692 18.52 1.31 -4.81
N TRP A 693 19.83 1.35 -4.99
CA TRP A 693 20.50 2.22 -5.95
C TRP A 693 20.57 1.56 -7.33
N SER A 694 20.41 2.36 -8.38
CA SER A 694 20.75 1.94 -9.73
C SER A 694 22.25 1.65 -9.87
N PRO A 695 22.66 0.76 -10.79
CA PRO A 695 24.06 0.43 -11.06
C PRO A 695 24.94 1.66 -11.33
N ASP A 696 24.38 2.69 -11.97
CA ASP A 696 25.08 3.93 -12.29
C ASP A 696 25.07 4.98 -11.15
N SER A 697 24.52 4.65 -9.98
CA SER A 697 24.36 5.56 -8.82
C SER A 697 23.56 6.84 -9.10
N LYS A 698 22.75 6.89 -10.16
CA LYS A 698 21.95 8.09 -10.47
C LYS A 698 20.52 8.03 -9.94
N TRP A 699 20.01 6.85 -9.64
CA TRP A 699 18.62 6.64 -9.27
C TRP A 699 18.51 5.80 -8.01
N ILE A 700 17.48 6.07 -7.21
CA ILE A 700 17.14 5.30 -6.02
C ILE A 700 15.68 4.90 -6.14
N THR A 701 15.40 3.61 -5.99
CA THR A 701 14.05 3.07 -5.91
C THR A 701 13.64 2.79 -4.48
N TYR A 702 12.36 3.03 -4.21
CA TYR A 702 11.71 2.66 -2.97
C TYR A 702 10.22 2.37 -3.22
N SER A 703 9.64 1.53 -2.39
CA SER A 703 8.21 1.21 -2.44
C SER A 703 7.47 2.07 -1.42
N SER A 704 6.22 2.46 -1.71
CA SER A 704 5.38 3.23 -0.80
C SER A 704 3.94 2.72 -0.77
N GLU A 705 3.33 2.61 0.41
CA GLU A 705 1.93 2.21 0.60
C GLU A 705 1.01 3.41 0.71
N ARG A 706 0.01 3.51 -0.17
CA ARG A 706 -0.94 4.62 -0.15
C ARG A 706 -2.25 4.31 -0.86
N THR A 707 -3.33 4.94 -0.41
CA THR A 707 -4.56 5.07 -1.20
C THR A 707 -4.36 6.17 -2.24
N VAL A 708 -4.55 5.84 -3.51
CA VAL A 708 -4.42 6.79 -4.61
C VAL A 708 -5.60 6.69 -5.55
N LYS A 709 -5.88 7.77 -6.27
CA LYS A 709 -6.85 7.74 -7.36
C LYS A 709 -6.27 6.96 -8.55
N ILE A 710 -6.93 5.85 -8.88
CA ILE A 710 -6.49 4.89 -9.91
C ILE A 710 -7.38 4.94 -11.15
N ARG A 711 -8.55 5.56 -11.06
CA ARG A 711 -9.51 5.74 -12.16
C ARG A 711 -10.14 7.14 -12.07
N PRO A 712 -10.63 7.72 -13.18
CA PRO A 712 -11.20 9.06 -13.19
C PRO A 712 -12.52 9.18 -12.41
N GLU A 713 -13.26 8.08 -12.31
CA GLU A 713 -14.60 8.04 -11.71
C GLU A 713 -14.80 6.84 -10.80
N GLY A 714 -15.57 7.05 -9.73
CA GLY A 714 -16.15 5.99 -8.90
C GLY A 714 -17.56 5.72 -9.39
N THR A 715 -18.04 4.48 -9.35
CA THR A 715 -19.33 4.14 -9.98
C THR A 715 -20.15 3.17 -9.15
N ILE A 716 -21.46 3.40 -9.09
CA ILE A 716 -22.44 2.42 -8.58
C ILE A 716 -22.97 1.62 -9.76
N TRP A 717 -22.99 0.30 -9.57
CA TRP A 717 -23.60 -0.65 -10.47
C TRP A 717 -24.73 -1.38 -9.76
N GLU A 718 -25.73 -1.79 -10.51
CA GLU A 718 -26.81 -2.63 -10.02
C GLU A 718 -26.99 -3.88 -10.88
N ALA A 719 -27.45 -4.96 -10.26
CA ALA A 719 -27.92 -6.15 -10.94
C ALA A 719 -29.23 -6.62 -10.29
N ASP A 720 -30.08 -7.27 -11.08
CA ASP A 720 -31.34 -7.80 -10.58
C ASP A 720 -31.11 -9.00 -9.65
N PHE A 721 -31.72 -8.97 -8.47
CA PHE A 721 -31.46 -9.97 -7.44
C PHE A 721 -32.01 -11.35 -7.83
N ASP A 722 -33.23 -11.40 -8.39
CA ASP A 722 -33.84 -12.66 -8.83
C ASP A 722 -33.12 -13.23 -10.06
N GLU A 723 -32.63 -12.36 -10.96
CA GLU A 723 -31.78 -12.76 -12.08
C GLU A 723 -30.49 -13.45 -11.59
N ILE A 724 -29.80 -12.85 -10.61
CA ILE A 724 -28.61 -13.43 -9.98
C ILE A 724 -28.93 -14.81 -9.39
N LEU A 725 -29.98 -14.89 -8.56
CA LEU A 725 -30.35 -16.15 -7.91
C LEU A 725 -30.63 -17.25 -8.94
N THR A 726 -31.24 -16.91 -10.08
CA THR A 726 -31.58 -17.86 -11.15
C THR A 726 -30.38 -18.29 -12.00
N LYS A 727 -29.43 -17.38 -12.24
CA LYS A 727 -28.30 -17.64 -13.14
C LYS A 727 -27.11 -18.28 -12.44
N VAL A 728 -26.89 -17.95 -11.16
CA VAL A 728 -25.79 -18.49 -10.35
C VAL A 728 -26.10 -19.89 -9.79
N THR A 729 -27.37 -20.32 -9.82
CA THR A 729 -27.78 -21.68 -9.45
C THR A 729 -27.61 -22.72 -10.56
N ARG A 730 -27.35 -22.30 -11.80
CA ARG A 730 -27.13 -23.17 -12.96
C ARG A 730 -25.65 -23.31 -13.23
#